data_AF-A0A9X3MQQ4-F1
#
_entry.id   AF-A0A9X3MQQ4-F1
#
_cell.length_a   1.000
_cell.length_b   1.000
_cell.length_c   1.000
_cell.angle_alpha   90.00
_cell.angle_beta   90.00
_cell.angle_gamma   90.00
#
_symmetry.space_group_name_H-M   'P 1'
#
loop_
_entity.id
_entity.type
_entity.pdbx_description
1 polymer ?
#
loop_
_entity_poly.entity_id
_entity_poly.type
_entity_poly.pdbx_seq_one_letter_code
_entity_poly.pdbx_strand_id
1 'polypeptide(L)'
;MASVDLAGPGSAFEAHLAAQLAGPYTGALRRVELSRGEGGDYVVDWSPRHPVVLAALRRDLGEETVRIATTFLDTGTELGNATLAPWSERGGSVPLYSPALADGESVVPGFTLRLAVTLDDAPVVDLALDALLELHVLEGNLGRLMYAAGAEKQRVRRTLREVAAMRRLEHARRDALDRIGADAGVARFTDELIYDAESDQVLARQGSVEADADYARRIGLYRGFLMPTRGAVEALAPDTRFLEADNPFAVAVHLLNAGDGPERANLLEVIRRDRLLFPADDPAADALHAARALPAERREAILGLRNSVRTSFAFAADAGVAPALAAALDRAGRLFRALGITKVWDVTRAQDPGGGSRYELGLAVDVTPPTEEEAAQIFEGWFNDARQPTEDVPIEALIAGSGPPEADPDVRWAWQLCGLQTVHRTSSDALMLSHLPTQGLEITGADQAELRTDTPFEARFHAPGDPGTNALLAQALSDAAQEWAAAGHDEWHVLTDGQAREMWPGAITPAPGAPLTNVLGAAGLPVVGDVGAVVKALELLPDELVQTLALDATLAAKLTEGDPEAAQALHELVGLLRANHLAAVLPLPLPGDRLLLVVSVIGLPQAGINLNERRATGFRWYVVPLGGAAGTIKAVGSRTVLRPLKPGVVAVVVLGYVRTGLTDPYEVRVELGDDAVLSLGEYEFLMNLLGHICPIGVEINTFALRRDHVDLDGDGVPEPLRPALSRTFRTYQRRRARGTYDHIEE
;
A
#
# COMPACT_ATOMS: atom_id res chain seq x y z
N MET A 1 13.12 31.34 0.96
CA MET A 1 13.96 32.43 0.44
C MET A 1 13.09 33.30 -0.44
N ALA A 2 13.00 34.59 -0.13
CA ALA A 2 12.28 35.56 -0.94
C ALA A 2 12.75 35.46 -2.40
N SER A 3 11.81 35.42 -3.35
CA SER A 3 12.10 35.66 -4.75
C SER A 3 12.92 36.94 -4.82
N VAL A 4 14.12 36.87 -5.41
CA VAL A 4 14.81 38.10 -5.81
C VAL A 4 13.89 38.69 -6.87
N ASP A 5 13.00 39.58 -6.45
CA ASP A 5 12.21 40.38 -7.37
C ASP A 5 13.22 41.29 -8.05
N LEU A 6 13.66 40.88 -9.24
CA LEU A 6 14.58 41.60 -10.11
C LEU A 6 13.88 42.83 -10.71
N ALA A 7 13.15 43.58 -9.89
CA ALA A 7 12.35 44.77 -10.18
C ALA A 7 13.20 46.01 -10.57
N GLY A 8 14.35 45.77 -11.20
CA GLY A 8 14.95 46.74 -12.11
C GLY A 8 14.26 46.66 -13.48
N PRO A 9 14.51 47.63 -14.39
CA PRO A 9 14.04 47.52 -15.77
C PRO A 9 14.53 46.18 -16.33
N GLY A 10 13.61 45.39 -16.91
CA GLY A 10 13.87 44.04 -17.41
C GLY A 10 14.90 43.99 -18.54
N SER A 11 14.94 42.88 -19.28
CA SER A 11 15.88 42.71 -20.39
C SER A 11 15.63 43.65 -21.59
N ALA A 12 14.45 44.29 -21.65
CA ALA A 12 14.09 45.36 -22.59
C ALA A 12 14.78 46.72 -22.31
N PHE A 13 16.06 46.70 -21.96
CA PHE A 13 16.84 47.87 -21.54
C PHE A 13 16.83 49.00 -22.57
N GLU A 14 17.01 48.65 -23.85
CA GLU A 14 17.04 49.62 -24.94
C GLU A 14 15.68 50.31 -25.14
N ALA A 15 14.55 49.61 -24.95
CA ALA A 15 13.20 50.17 -25.04
C ALA A 15 12.96 51.20 -23.93
N HIS A 16 13.33 50.83 -22.70
CA HIS A 16 13.18 51.70 -21.54
C HIS A 16 14.05 52.95 -21.65
N LEU A 17 15.31 52.80 -22.07
CA LEU A 17 16.17 53.96 -22.24
C LEU A 17 15.74 54.83 -23.42
N ALA A 18 15.29 54.25 -24.53
CA ALA A 18 14.75 55.00 -25.66
C ALA A 18 13.60 55.92 -25.22
N ALA A 19 12.71 55.40 -24.37
CA ALA A 19 11.58 56.15 -23.81
C ALA A 19 12.00 57.25 -22.79
N GLN A 20 13.20 57.16 -22.23
CA GLN A 20 13.74 58.10 -21.24
C GLN A 20 14.65 59.18 -21.84
N LEU A 21 15.02 59.07 -23.12
CA LEU A 21 15.80 60.10 -23.79
C LEU A 21 14.99 61.41 -23.88
N ALA A 22 15.63 62.53 -23.57
CA ALA A 22 15.04 63.85 -23.63
C ALA A 22 15.93 64.85 -24.37
N GLY A 23 15.33 65.93 -24.86
CA GLY A 23 16.04 67.03 -25.52
C GLY A 23 16.74 66.59 -26.82
N PRO A 24 17.98 67.03 -27.09
CA PRO A 24 18.65 66.79 -28.37
C PRO A 24 19.00 65.31 -28.62
N TYR A 25 18.95 64.45 -27.60
CA TYR A 25 19.27 63.03 -27.72
C TYR A 25 18.16 62.19 -28.35
N THR A 26 16.90 62.68 -28.38
CA THR A 26 15.78 61.98 -29.05
C THR A 26 15.98 61.88 -30.57
N GLY A 27 16.74 62.79 -31.17
CA GLY A 27 17.13 62.72 -32.58
C GLY A 27 18.35 61.84 -32.86
N ALA A 28 19.04 61.35 -31.83
CA ALA A 28 20.24 60.51 -31.95
C ALA A 28 19.94 59.00 -31.92
N LEU A 29 18.72 58.63 -31.52
CA LEU A 29 18.20 57.27 -31.46
C LEU A 29 16.79 57.26 -32.05
N ARG A 30 16.50 56.29 -32.93
CA ARG A 30 15.11 55.96 -33.28
C ARG A 30 14.91 54.46 -33.15
N ARG A 31 13.86 54.04 -32.45
CA ARG A 31 13.42 52.64 -32.41
C ARG A 31 12.11 52.53 -33.19
N VAL A 32 12.06 51.62 -34.16
CA VAL A 32 10.87 51.36 -34.98
C VAL A 32 10.56 49.87 -34.92
N GLU A 33 9.36 49.50 -34.45
CA GLU A 33 8.88 48.12 -34.50
C GLU A 33 8.52 47.76 -35.95
N LEU A 34 9.00 46.60 -36.41
CA LEU A 34 8.68 46.08 -37.73
C LEU A 34 7.45 45.21 -37.65
N SER A 35 6.42 45.58 -38.42
CA SER A 35 5.24 44.73 -38.61
C SER A 35 5.52 43.67 -39.66
N ARG A 36 5.02 42.47 -39.42
CA ARG A 36 5.11 41.35 -40.35
C ARG A 36 4.00 41.46 -41.41
N GLY A 37 4.37 41.36 -42.68
CA GLY A 37 3.42 41.37 -43.80
C GLY A 37 2.70 40.02 -43.99
N GLU A 38 1.66 39.99 -44.84
CA GLU A 38 0.85 38.79 -45.11
C GLU A 38 1.66 37.59 -45.66
N GLY A 39 2.82 37.83 -46.28
CA GLY A 39 3.76 36.81 -46.75
C GLY A 39 4.78 36.34 -45.72
N GLY A 40 4.68 36.81 -44.46
CA GLY A 40 5.62 36.51 -43.39
C GLY A 40 6.90 37.36 -43.40
N ASP A 41 6.99 38.33 -44.31
CA ASP A 41 8.17 39.18 -44.55
C ASP A 41 8.15 40.45 -43.70
N TYR A 42 9.32 40.98 -43.39
CA TYR A 42 9.52 42.23 -42.66
C TYR A 42 10.11 43.29 -43.59
N VAL A 43 9.34 44.35 -43.85
CA VAL A 43 9.69 45.38 -44.84
C VAL A 43 10.16 46.66 -44.16
N VAL A 44 11.32 47.16 -44.58
CA VAL A 44 11.84 48.49 -44.25
C VAL A 44 11.77 49.34 -45.52
N ASP A 45 10.71 50.14 -45.66
CA ASP A 45 10.43 50.96 -46.85
C ASP A 45 11.04 52.37 -46.80
N TRP A 46 11.83 52.68 -45.76
CA TRP A 46 12.58 53.92 -45.60
C TRP A 46 14.09 53.68 -45.65
N SER A 47 14.87 54.76 -45.66
CA SER A 47 16.33 54.71 -45.59
C SER A 47 16.81 54.91 -44.15
N PRO A 48 16.99 53.84 -43.35
CA PRO A 48 17.36 53.99 -41.93
C PRO A 48 18.80 54.48 -41.78
N ARG A 49 19.03 55.28 -40.73
CA ARG A 49 20.36 55.84 -40.43
C ARG A 49 21.14 54.94 -39.46
N HIS A 50 22.31 54.43 -39.86
CA HIS A 50 23.11 53.47 -39.08
C HIS A 50 22.27 52.34 -38.43
N PRO A 51 21.44 51.60 -39.19
CA PRO A 51 20.49 50.63 -38.62
C PRO A 51 21.19 49.48 -37.89
N VAL A 52 20.50 48.92 -36.91
CA VAL A 52 20.66 47.56 -36.40
C VAL A 52 19.28 46.94 -36.29
N VAL A 53 19.08 45.80 -36.96
CA VAL A 53 17.85 45.02 -36.84
C VAL A 53 18.02 44.03 -35.70
N LEU A 54 17.09 44.06 -34.76
CA LEU A 54 17.05 43.19 -33.59
C LEU A 54 15.80 42.31 -33.62
N ALA A 55 15.95 41.07 -33.16
CA ALA A 55 14.83 40.24 -32.73
C ALA A 55 14.83 40.16 -31.21
N ALA A 56 13.72 40.55 -30.57
CA ALA A 56 13.54 40.51 -29.13
C ALA A 56 12.45 39.51 -28.72
N LEU A 57 12.62 38.87 -27.56
CA LEU A 57 11.66 37.90 -27.03
C LEU A 57 10.41 38.56 -26.47
N ARG A 58 9.23 37.98 -26.74
CA ARG A 58 7.96 38.39 -26.13
C ARG A 58 7.58 37.62 -24.86
N ARG A 59 8.25 36.49 -24.60
CA ARG A 59 8.12 35.69 -23.38
C ARG A 59 9.48 35.25 -22.83
N ASP A 60 9.50 34.83 -21.58
CA ASP A 60 10.67 34.18 -20.99
C ASP A 60 10.88 32.78 -21.62
N LEU A 61 12.14 32.39 -21.80
CA LEU A 61 12.54 31.02 -22.14
C LEU A 61 12.87 30.23 -20.87
N GLY A 62 12.53 28.95 -20.85
CA GLY A 62 12.99 27.97 -19.87
C GLY A 62 14.33 27.37 -20.29
N GLU A 63 14.36 26.05 -20.46
CA GLU A 63 15.50 25.33 -21.05
C GLU A 63 15.59 25.43 -22.58
N GLU A 64 14.60 26.10 -23.18
CA GLU A 64 14.42 26.21 -24.62
C GLU A 64 15.48 27.10 -25.30
N THR A 65 15.89 26.74 -26.51
CA THR A 65 16.76 27.54 -27.38
C THR A 65 16.02 28.01 -28.63
N VAL A 66 16.10 29.31 -28.94
CA VAL A 66 15.54 29.87 -30.18
C VAL A 66 16.68 30.21 -31.15
N ARG A 67 16.63 29.64 -32.35
CA ARG A 67 17.58 29.94 -33.45
C ARG A 67 16.85 30.67 -34.58
N ILE A 68 17.47 31.72 -35.10
CA ILE A 68 16.89 32.59 -36.12
C ILE A 68 17.87 32.64 -37.29
N ALA A 69 17.47 32.09 -38.43
CA ALA A 69 18.12 32.31 -39.71
C ALA A 69 17.41 33.46 -40.44
N THR A 70 18.19 34.38 -41.00
CA THR A 70 17.67 35.60 -41.63
C THR A 70 18.11 35.65 -43.09
N THR A 71 17.23 36.03 -44.01
CA THR A 71 17.55 36.15 -45.44
C THR A 71 17.05 37.47 -45.99
N PHE A 72 17.87 38.15 -46.80
CA PHE A 72 17.42 39.27 -47.63
C PHE A 72 16.55 38.76 -48.76
N LEU A 73 15.31 39.22 -48.84
CA LEU A 73 14.40 38.76 -49.89
C LEU A 73 14.78 39.35 -51.26
N ASP A 74 15.26 40.59 -51.29
CA ASP A 74 15.57 41.32 -52.52
C ASP A 74 16.81 40.75 -53.25
N THR A 75 17.73 40.12 -52.52
CA THR A 75 18.99 39.57 -53.05
C THR A 75 19.15 38.06 -52.85
N GLY A 76 18.29 37.43 -52.06
CA GLY A 76 18.42 36.03 -51.63
C GLY A 76 19.61 35.76 -50.71
N THR A 77 20.26 36.79 -50.16
CA THR A 77 21.49 36.64 -49.36
C THR A 77 21.15 36.25 -47.92
N GLU A 78 21.75 35.16 -47.43
CA GLU A 78 21.62 34.76 -46.02
C GLU A 78 22.48 35.66 -45.11
N LEU A 79 21.86 36.11 -44.02
CA LEU A 79 22.49 36.82 -42.91
C LEU A 79 22.62 35.82 -41.78
N GLY A 80 23.83 35.74 -41.20
CA GLY A 80 24.22 34.68 -40.27
C GLY A 80 23.21 34.42 -39.14
N ASN A 81 23.25 33.21 -38.60
CA ASN A 81 22.28 32.76 -37.61
C ASN A 81 22.46 33.47 -36.27
N ALA A 82 21.35 33.91 -35.68
CA ALA A 82 21.28 34.45 -34.33
C ALA A 82 20.65 33.43 -33.38
N THR A 83 21.14 33.38 -32.13
CA THR A 83 20.66 32.42 -31.13
C THR A 83 20.31 33.13 -29.83
N LEU A 84 19.06 32.97 -29.39
CA LEU A 84 18.62 33.28 -28.03
C LEU A 84 18.74 32.00 -27.20
N ALA A 85 19.66 32.01 -26.25
CA ALA A 85 20.00 30.85 -25.42
C ALA A 85 18.93 30.58 -24.34
N PRO A 86 18.96 29.39 -23.69
CA PRO A 86 18.10 29.08 -22.55
C PRO A 86 18.15 30.14 -21.46
N TRP A 87 17.05 30.28 -20.73
CA TRP A 87 16.85 31.24 -19.64
C TRP A 87 16.90 32.72 -20.06
N SER A 88 16.82 33.01 -21.37
CA SER A 88 16.66 34.37 -21.87
C SER A 88 15.29 34.93 -21.46
N GLU A 89 15.29 36.13 -20.91
CA GLU A 89 14.08 36.81 -20.43
C GLU A 89 13.38 37.57 -21.57
N ARG A 90 12.08 37.80 -21.42
CA ARG A 90 11.30 38.72 -22.24
C ARG A 90 12.02 40.06 -22.41
N GLY A 91 12.09 40.51 -23.66
CA GLY A 91 12.81 41.71 -24.08
C GLY A 91 14.31 41.51 -24.29
N GLY A 92 14.85 40.31 -24.03
CA GLY A 92 16.18 39.92 -24.47
C GLY A 92 16.26 39.88 -25.99
N SER A 93 17.34 40.43 -26.57
CA SER A 93 17.39 40.73 -28.00
C SER A 93 18.72 40.38 -28.65
N VAL A 94 18.68 39.83 -29.87
CA VAL A 94 19.86 39.47 -30.66
C VAL A 94 19.91 40.24 -31.97
N PRO A 95 21.10 40.56 -32.51
CA PRO A 95 21.22 41.32 -33.73
C PRO A 95 21.10 40.37 -34.93
N LEU A 96 20.17 40.67 -35.83
CA LEU A 96 19.97 39.94 -37.08
C LEU A 96 20.76 40.59 -38.23
N TYR A 97 20.86 41.92 -38.22
CA TYR A 97 21.54 42.67 -39.28
C TYR A 97 22.16 43.96 -38.74
N SER A 98 23.44 44.19 -39.06
CA SER A 98 24.16 45.43 -38.78
C SER A 98 25.10 45.75 -39.94
N PRO A 99 24.70 46.60 -40.90
CA PRO A 99 25.52 46.92 -42.05
C PRO A 99 26.79 47.67 -41.66
N ALA A 100 27.89 47.30 -42.33
CA ALA A 100 29.09 48.12 -42.43
C ALA A 100 28.81 49.24 -43.44
N LEU A 101 28.99 50.48 -43.01
CA LEU A 101 28.78 51.67 -43.85
C LEU A 101 30.14 52.23 -44.25
N ALA A 102 30.27 52.75 -45.47
CA ALA A 102 31.49 53.42 -45.91
C ALA A 102 31.67 54.76 -45.20
N ASP A 103 32.91 55.27 -45.15
CA ASP A 103 33.20 56.56 -44.55
C ASP A 103 32.40 57.69 -45.21
N GLY A 104 31.62 58.42 -44.40
CA GLY A 104 30.74 59.49 -44.87
C GLY A 104 29.31 59.05 -45.22
N GLU A 105 29.05 57.75 -45.30
CA GLU A 105 27.69 57.21 -45.43
C GLU A 105 27.03 57.04 -44.06
N SER A 106 25.78 57.48 -43.94
CA SER A 106 25.02 57.37 -42.70
C SER A 106 23.68 56.64 -42.86
N VAL A 107 23.23 56.37 -44.09
CA VAL A 107 21.93 55.76 -44.39
C VAL A 107 22.09 54.54 -45.29
N VAL A 108 21.17 53.59 -45.16
CA VAL A 108 21.09 52.37 -45.99
C VAL A 108 19.81 52.42 -46.83
N PRO A 109 19.78 51.90 -48.06
CA PRO A 109 18.52 51.69 -48.78
C PRO A 109 17.53 50.84 -47.99
N GLY A 110 16.24 50.98 -48.28
CA GLY A 110 15.22 50.07 -47.75
C GLY A 110 15.50 48.61 -48.13
N PHE A 111 15.04 47.67 -47.31
CA PHE A 111 15.30 46.24 -47.49
C PHE A 111 14.16 45.38 -46.93
N THR A 112 14.03 44.16 -47.47
CA THR A 112 13.05 43.17 -47.00
C THR A 112 13.75 41.95 -46.40
N LEU A 113 13.32 41.53 -45.20
CA LEU A 113 13.85 40.36 -44.49
C LEU A 113 12.82 39.24 -44.38
N ARG A 114 13.30 38.00 -44.51
CA ARG A 114 12.56 36.78 -44.16
C ARG A 114 13.28 36.04 -43.04
N LEU A 115 12.51 35.51 -42.08
CA LEU A 115 13.03 34.73 -40.97
C LEU A 115 12.63 33.26 -41.08
N ALA A 116 13.57 32.38 -40.76
CA ALA A 116 13.29 30.99 -40.42
C ALA A 116 13.69 30.77 -38.95
N VAL A 117 12.72 30.39 -38.11
CA VAL A 117 12.91 30.28 -36.66
C VAL A 117 12.67 28.86 -36.20
N THR A 118 13.57 28.34 -35.37
CA THR A 118 13.41 27.06 -34.69
C THR A 118 13.44 27.24 -33.17
N LEU A 119 12.63 26.44 -32.48
CA LEU A 119 12.58 26.28 -31.03
C LEU A 119 13.00 24.83 -30.72
N ASP A 120 14.14 24.63 -30.05
CA ASP A 120 14.72 23.30 -29.82
C ASP A 120 14.79 22.43 -31.08
N ASP A 121 15.25 23.04 -32.18
CA ASP A 121 15.37 22.46 -33.52
C ASP A 121 14.05 22.12 -34.24
N ALA A 122 12.89 22.39 -33.62
CA ALA A 122 11.59 22.30 -34.28
C ALA A 122 11.20 23.65 -34.94
N PRO A 123 10.67 23.67 -36.18
CA PRO A 123 10.27 24.90 -36.85
C PRO A 123 9.07 25.57 -36.18
N VAL A 124 9.15 26.89 -36.01
CA VAL A 124 8.06 27.71 -35.45
C VAL A 124 7.18 28.25 -36.58
N VAL A 125 5.90 27.88 -36.57
CA VAL A 125 4.90 28.34 -37.56
C VAL A 125 4.39 29.76 -37.26
N ASP A 126 3.77 30.38 -38.25
CA ASP A 126 3.56 31.84 -38.29
C ASP A 126 2.84 32.45 -37.08
N LEU A 127 1.74 31.84 -36.61
CA LEU A 127 0.98 32.35 -35.46
C LEU A 127 1.77 32.25 -34.14
N ALA A 128 2.65 31.26 -34.03
CA ALA A 128 3.49 31.05 -32.86
C ALA A 128 4.73 31.98 -32.87
N LEU A 129 5.13 32.47 -34.04
CA LEU A 129 6.27 33.38 -34.19
C LEU A 129 5.99 34.75 -33.57
N ASP A 130 4.82 35.34 -33.82
CA ASP A 130 4.45 36.67 -33.32
C ASP A 130 4.20 36.70 -31.80
N ALA A 131 3.93 35.53 -31.21
CA ALA A 131 3.86 35.32 -29.77
C ALA A 131 5.25 35.12 -29.13
N LEU A 132 6.25 34.73 -29.92
CA LEU A 132 7.60 34.41 -29.46
C LEU A 132 8.57 35.60 -29.63
N LEU A 133 8.52 36.27 -30.78
CA LEU A 133 9.48 37.30 -31.18
C LEU A 133 8.80 38.60 -31.63
N GLU A 134 9.52 39.70 -31.47
CA GLU A 134 9.23 40.99 -32.09
C GLU A 134 10.50 41.54 -32.75
N LEU A 135 10.33 42.18 -33.91
CA LEU A 135 11.45 42.74 -34.66
C LEU A 135 11.45 44.26 -34.56
N HIS A 136 12.63 44.85 -34.39
CA HIS A 136 12.80 46.30 -34.30
C HIS A 136 14.03 46.76 -35.05
N VAL A 137 13.96 47.95 -35.66
CA VAL A 137 15.10 48.68 -36.19
C VAL A 137 15.51 49.72 -35.16
N LEU A 138 16.77 49.65 -34.71
CA LEU A 138 17.43 50.71 -33.96
C LEU A 138 18.29 51.54 -34.92
N GLU A 139 18.04 52.84 -34.97
CA GLU A 139 18.81 53.79 -35.77
C GLU A 139 19.76 54.63 -34.91
N GLY A 140 20.89 54.99 -35.50
CA GLY A 140 21.89 55.91 -34.94
C GLY A 140 22.99 55.23 -34.12
N ASN A 141 24.14 55.90 -34.04
CA ASN A 141 25.29 55.40 -33.27
C ASN A 141 25.00 55.30 -31.77
N LEU A 142 24.12 56.16 -31.23
CA LEU A 142 23.65 56.04 -29.84
C LEU A 142 22.86 54.75 -29.65
N GLY A 143 22.00 54.35 -30.62
CA GLY A 143 21.28 53.07 -30.57
C GLY A 143 22.18 51.86 -30.60
N ARG A 144 23.20 51.87 -31.46
CA ARG A 144 24.24 50.83 -31.49
C ARG A 144 24.96 50.68 -30.15
N LEU A 145 25.33 51.82 -29.54
CA LEU A 145 25.97 51.84 -28.23
C LEU A 145 25.03 51.34 -27.12
N MET A 146 23.76 51.74 -27.15
CA MET A 146 22.74 51.32 -26.18
C MET A 146 22.45 49.83 -26.28
N TYR A 147 22.38 49.29 -27.49
CA TYR A 147 22.28 47.84 -27.70
C TYR A 147 23.49 47.12 -27.13
N ALA A 148 24.71 47.57 -27.45
CA ALA A 148 25.94 46.95 -26.94
C ALA A 148 25.99 46.94 -25.39
N ALA A 149 25.59 48.03 -24.74
CA ALA A 149 25.47 48.10 -23.29
C ALA A 149 24.32 47.21 -22.74
N GLY A 150 23.20 47.13 -23.46
CA GLY A 150 22.06 46.28 -23.13
C GLY A 150 22.36 44.79 -23.25
N ALA A 151 23.13 44.38 -24.26
CA ALA A 151 23.49 42.99 -24.53
C ALA A 151 24.26 42.37 -23.37
N GLU A 152 25.21 43.09 -22.75
CA GLU A 152 25.91 42.57 -21.57
C GLU A 152 24.98 42.46 -20.36
N LYS A 153 24.08 43.44 -20.17
CA LYS A 153 23.05 43.34 -19.12
C LYS A 153 22.14 42.12 -19.33
N GLN A 154 21.72 41.87 -20.57
CA GLN A 154 20.91 40.69 -20.94
C GLN A 154 21.68 39.39 -20.65
N ARG A 155 22.97 39.33 -21.01
CA ARG A 155 23.85 38.19 -20.72
C ARG A 155 23.96 37.92 -19.22
N VAL A 156 24.21 38.95 -18.42
CA VAL A 156 24.31 38.82 -16.95
C VAL A 156 22.99 38.34 -16.36
N ARG A 157 21.85 38.91 -16.77
CA ARG A 157 20.53 38.49 -16.28
C ARG A 157 20.22 37.03 -16.65
N ARG A 158 20.52 36.62 -17.89
CA ARG A 158 20.39 35.22 -18.32
C ARG A 158 21.21 34.29 -17.43
N THR A 159 22.50 34.59 -17.23
CA THR A 159 23.37 33.76 -16.36
C THR A 159 22.88 33.75 -14.92
N LEU A 160 22.33 34.85 -14.39
CA LEU A 160 21.71 34.86 -13.06
C LEU A 160 20.46 33.97 -12.98
N ARG A 161 19.61 33.97 -14.02
CA ARG A 161 18.43 33.09 -14.10
C ARG A 161 18.82 31.62 -14.20
N GLU A 162 19.83 31.30 -15.01
CA GLU A 162 20.40 29.96 -15.13
C GLU A 162 20.94 29.47 -13.77
N VAL A 163 21.76 30.27 -13.09
CA VAL A 163 22.29 29.94 -11.75
C VAL A 163 21.17 29.80 -10.72
N ALA A 164 20.13 30.63 -10.80
CA ALA A 164 18.97 30.51 -9.93
C ALA A 164 18.17 29.23 -10.20
N ALA A 165 18.01 28.84 -11.46
CA ALA A 165 17.36 27.60 -11.86
C ALA A 165 18.14 26.38 -11.34
N MET A 166 19.47 26.37 -11.51
CA MET A 166 20.37 25.29 -11.04
C MET A 166 20.34 25.06 -9.52
N ARG A 167 19.76 25.96 -8.72
CA ARG A 167 19.53 25.74 -7.27
C ARG A 167 18.31 24.88 -6.97
N ARG A 168 17.43 24.66 -7.95
CA ARG A 168 16.27 23.76 -7.86
C ARG A 168 16.66 22.40 -8.41
N LEU A 169 16.18 21.33 -7.75
CA LEU A 169 16.53 19.95 -8.12
C LEU A 169 16.18 19.64 -9.58
N GLU A 170 15.03 20.14 -10.04
CA GLU A 170 14.51 19.96 -11.41
C GLU A 170 15.48 20.43 -12.51
N HIS A 171 16.27 21.48 -12.26
CA HIS A 171 17.18 22.06 -13.26
C HIS A 171 18.66 21.96 -12.86
N ALA A 172 18.95 21.33 -11.71
CA ALA A 172 20.32 21.16 -11.24
C ALA A 172 21.03 20.10 -12.10
N ARG A 173 22.27 20.40 -12.50
CA ARG A 173 23.12 19.50 -13.29
C ARG A 173 24.55 19.54 -12.75
N ARG A 174 25.30 18.44 -12.88
CA ARG A 174 26.72 18.36 -12.49
C ARG A 174 26.98 18.86 -11.06
N ASP A 175 27.96 19.75 -10.86
CA ASP A 175 28.37 20.31 -9.57
C ASP A 175 27.21 20.96 -8.79
N ALA A 176 26.23 21.57 -9.47
CA ALA A 176 25.07 22.13 -8.78
C ALA A 176 24.22 21.02 -8.11
N LEU A 177 24.08 19.88 -8.78
CA LEU A 177 23.39 18.71 -8.27
C LEU A 177 24.19 18.04 -7.14
N ASP A 178 25.51 17.98 -7.27
CA ASP A 178 26.41 17.43 -6.24
C ASP A 178 26.35 18.23 -4.94
N ARG A 179 26.27 19.56 -5.02
CA ARG A 179 26.05 20.42 -3.85
C ARG A 179 24.71 20.17 -3.18
N ILE A 180 23.64 20.00 -3.97
CA ILE A 180 22.31 19.67 -3.42
C ILE A 180 22.34 18.28 -2.74
N GLY A 181 23.02 17.31 -3.34
CA GLY A 181 23.21 15.98 -2.74
C GLY A 181 24.01 16.05 -1.44
N ALA A 182 25.10 16.81 -1.40
CA ALA A 182 25.88 17.04 -0.18
C ALA A 182 25.02 17.66 0.94
N ASP A 183 24.16 18.62 0.61
CA ASP A 183 23.17 19.17 1.54
C ASP A 183 22.17 18.11 2.01
N ALA A 184 21.76 17.16 1.16
CA ALA A 184 20.89 16.05 1.56
C ALA A 184 21.63 14.91 2.31
N GLY A 185 22.98 14.93 2.32
CA GLY A 185 23.80 13.82 2.80
C GLY A 185 23.84 12.63 1.85
N VAL A 186 23.51 12.84 0.56
CA VAL A 186 23.49 11.82 -0.50
C VAL A 186 24.66 12.07 -1.43
N ALA A 187 25.52 11.08 -1.62
CA ALA A 187 26.66 11.17 -2.53
C ALA A 187 26.35 10.50 -3.89
N ARG A 188 26.92 11.05 -4.95
CA ARG A 188 26.89 10.46 -6.30
C ARG A 188 27.71 9.17 -6.32
N PHE A 189 27.19 8.15 -6.98
CA PHE A 189 27.89 6.87 -7.11
C PHE A 189 28.93 6.88 -8.25
N THR A 190 29.99 6.13 -8.02
CA THR A 190 31.06 5.83 -9.00
C THR A 190 31.25 4.31 -9.15
N ASP A 191 30.32 3.55 -8.59
CA ASP A 191 30.35 2.12 -8.37
C ASP A 191 28.92 1.55 -8.50
N GLU A 192 28.85 0.31 -8.94
CA GLU A 192 27.62 -0.46 -9.15
C GLU A 192 27.63 -1.68 -8.24
N LEU A 193 26.45 -2.06 -7.73
CA LEU A 193 26.29 -3.32 -7.02
C LEU A 193 26.16 -4.45 -8.01
N ILE A 194 27.00 -5.46 -7.86
CA ILE A 194 26.92 -6.70 -8.63
C ILE A 194 26.80 -7.87 -7.67
N TYR A 195 26.03 -8.89 -8.08
CA TYR A 195 26.04 -10.18 -7.42
C TYR A 195 27.19 -11.03 -7.97
N ASP A 196 27.95 -11.65 -7.07
CA ASP A 196 28.99 -12.62 -7.40
C ASP A 196 28.53 -14.03 -7.04
N ALA A 197 28.16 -14.81 -8.05
CA ALA A 197 27.67 -16.18 -7.89
C ALA A 197 28.72 -17.15 -7.33
N GLU A 198 30.02 -16.87 -7.49
CA GLU A 198 31.08 -17.75 -6.95
C GLU A 198 31.22 -17.61 -5.43
N SER A 199 31.07 -16.40 -4.91
CA SER A 199 31.20 -16.10 -3.49
C SER A 199 29.88 -15.95 -2.74
N ASP A 200 28.75 -16.00 -3.47
CA ASP A 200 27.38 -15.82 -2.95
C ASP A 200 27.21 -14.48 -2.20
N GLN A 201 27.77 -13.41 -2.77
CA GLN A 201 27.83 -12.07 -2.15
C GLN A 201 27.47 -10.94 -3.12
N VAL A 202 26.87 -9.87 -2.58
CA VAL A 202 26.69 -8.61 -3.30
C VAL A 202 27.90 -7.71 -3.02
N LEU A 203 28.59 -7.30 -4.08
CA LEU A 203 29.83 -6.53 -4.03
C LEU A 203 29.68 -5.21 -4.79
N ALA A 204 30.36 -4.16 -4.32
CA ALA A 204 30.47 -2.91 -5.06
C ALA A 204 31.66 -2.99 -6.04
N ARG A 205 31.39 -2.82 -7.34
CA ARG A 205 32.40 -2.78 -8.39
C ARG A 205 32.49 -1.38 -8.97
N GLN A 206 33.70 -0.89 -9.20
CA GLN A 206 33.91 0.41 -9.84
C GLN A 206 33.22 0.42 -11.22
N GLY A 207 32.35 1.41 -11.43
CA GLY A 207 31.48 1.52 -12.58
C GLY A 207 31.54 2.90 -13.22
N SER A 208 30.58 3.19 -14.08
CA SER A 208 30.41 4.54 -14.63
C SER A 208 29.87 5.51 -13.58
N VAL A 209 30.20 6.79 -13.72
CA VAL A 209 29.64 7.84 -12.86
C VAL A 209 28.13 7.89 -13.11
N GLU A 210 27.36 7.87 -12.02
CA GLU A 210 25.90 7.92 -12.06
C GLU A 210 25.37 9.13 -12.84
N ALA A 211 24.34 8.90 -13.65
CA ALA A 211 23.69 9.94 -14.45
C ALA A 211 22.98 10.99 -13.59
N ASP A 212 22.93 12.24 -14.07
CA ASP A 212 22.28 13.34 -13.34
C ASP A 212 20.79 13.05 -13.04
N ALA A 213 20.08 12.35 -13.94
CA ALA A 213 18.68 12.01 -13.74
C ALA A 213 18.48 11.02 -12.59
N ASP A 214 19.27 9.96 -12.52
CA ASP A 214 19.21 8.95 -11.44
C ASP A 214 19.63 9.54 -10.11
N TYR A 215 20.69 10.34 -10.11
CA TYR A 215 21.16 11.01 -8.91
C TYR A 215 20.13 12.03 -8.39
N ALA A 216 19.50 12.81 -9.27
CA ALA A 216 18.43 13.72 -8.89
C ALA A 216 17.21 12.98 -8.32
N ARG A 217 16.84 11.83 -8.90
CA ARG A 217 15.77 10.95 -8.38
C ARG A 217 16.08 10.48 -6.96
N ARG A 218 17.31 10.03 -6.68
CA ARG A 218 17.75 9.62 -5.33
C ARG A 218 17.75 10.77 -4.32
N ILE A 219 18.21 11.95 -4.71
CA ILE A 219 18.18 13.16 -3.87
C ILE A 219 16.72 13.53 -3.53
N GLY A 220 15.80 13.36 -4.49
CA GLY A 220 14.37 13.63 -4.36
C GLY A 220 13.73 12.94 -3.15
N LEU A 221 14.17 11.72 -2.82
CA LEU A 221 13.69 10.95 -1.65
C LEU A 221 13.83 11.72 -0.34
N TYR A 222 14.91 12.51 -0.19
CA TYR A 222 15.27 13.16 1.07
C TYR A 222 14.93 14.65 1.09
N ARG A 223 14.34 15.18 0.02
CA ARG A 223 13.98 16.59 -0.11
C ARG A 223 12.47 16.79 0.04
N GLY A 224 12.04 16.93 1.29
CA GLY A 224 10.72 17.46 1.63
C GLY A 224 10.44 17.38 3.12
N PHE A 225 9.71 18.37 3.66
CA PHE A 225 8.86 18.16 4.84
C PHE A 225 7.60 17.35 4.44
N LEU A 226 7.75 16.45 3.46
CA LEU A 226 6.69 15.57 3.04
C LEU A 226 6.54 14.56 4.16
N MET A 227 5.53 14.78 5.01
CA MET A 227 4.85 13.63 5.61
C MET A 227 4.57 12.68 4.43
N PRO A 228 5.03 11.43 4.47
CA PRO A 228 4.79 10.48 3.39
C PRO A 228 3.29 10.22 3.33
N THR A 229 2.58 10.99 2.52
CA THR A 229 1.21 10.69 2.15
C THR A 229 1.26 9.56 1.13
N ARG A 230 0.37 8.58 1.24
CA ARG A 230 0.28 7.44 0.31
C ARG A 230 0.49 7.81 -1.15
N GLY A 231 -0.23 8.81 -1.66
CA GLY A 231 -0.10 9.23 -3.07
C GLY A 231 1.27 9.80 -3.46
N ALA A 232 2.03 10.38 -2.51
CA ALA A 232 3.40 10.81 -2.77
C ALA A 232 4.39 9.64 -2.83
N VAL A 233 4.12 8.57 -2.08
CA VAL A 233 4.92 7.34 -2.10
C VAL A 233 4.61 6.54 -3.37
N GLU A 234 3.34 6.38 -3.72
CA GLU A 234 2.90 5.74 -4.96
C GLU A 234 3.44 6.49 -6.20
N ALA A 235 3.56 7.83 -6.16
CA ALA A 235 4.18 8.58 -7.26
C ALA A 235 5.69 8.29 -7.44
N LEU A 236 6.39 7.88 -6.38
CA LEU A 236 7.81 7.52 -6.41
C LEU A 236 8.04 6.03 -6.73
N ALA A 237 7.02 5.20 -6.57
CA ALA A 237 7.02 3.76 -6.82
C ALA A 237 5.65 3.33 -7.39
N PRO A 238 5.35 3.67 -8.66
CA PRO A 238 4.01 3.51 -9.25
C PRO A 238 3.57 2.05 -9.38
N ASP A 239 4.53 1.13 -9.49
CA ASP A 239 4.28 -0.31 -9.59
C ASP A 239 4.15 -0.98 -8.22
N THR A 240 4.22 -0.21 -7.13
CA THR A 240 4.17 -0.70 -5.75
C THR A 240 2.83 -0.41 -5.10
N ARG A 241 2.23 -1.46 -4.53
CA ARG A 241 1.01 -1.35 -3.73
C ARG A 241 1.36 -1.39 -2.24
N PHE A 242 0.85 -0.40 -1.51
CA PHE A 242 0.93 -0.35 -0.05
C PHE A 242 -0.38 -0.83 0.56
N LEU A 243 -0.32 -1.92 1.31
CA LEU A 243 -1.44 -2.40 2.09
C LEU A 243 -1.30 -1.91 3.54
N GLU A 244 -2.35 -1.26 4.03
CA GLU A 244 -2.47 -0.74 5.41
C GLU A 244 -3.71 -1.32 6.12
N ALA A 245 -4.47 -2.19 5.44
CA ALA A 245 -5.64 -2.81 6.03
C ALA A 245 -5.18 -3.92 6.99
N ASP A 246 -5.49 -3.76 8.28
CA ASP A 246 -5.03 -4.67 9.32
C ASP A 246 -5.92 -5.93 9.44
N ASN A 247 -5.30 -7.07 9.78
CA ASN A 247 -5.97 -8.22 10.37
C ASN A 247 -6.38 -7.84 11.81
N PRO A 248 -7.68 -7.66 12.13
CA PRO A 248 -8.05 -7.31 13.49
C PRO A 248 -7.83 -8.50 14.42
N PHE A 249 -7.44 -8.20 15.67
CA PHE A 249 -7.42 -9.22 16.72
C PHE A 249 -8.84 -9.70 16.99
N ALA A 250 -9.03 -11.02 16.91
CA ALA A 250 -10.24 -11.66 17.34
C ALA A 250 -10.34 -11.66 18.88
N VAL A 251 -11.51 -11.43 19.45
CA VAL A 251 -11.74 -11.45 20.90
C VAL A 251 -12.87 -12.40 21.27
N ALA A 252 -12.66 -13.21 22.30
CA ALA A 252 -13.72 -13.97 22.96
C ALA A 252 -13.61 -13.83 24.48
N VAL A 253 -14.75 -13.86 25.16
CA VAL A 253 -14.87 -13.68 26.62
C VAL A 253 -15.73 -14.80 27.18
N HIS A 254 -15.21 -15.52 28.17
CA HIS A 254 -15.94 -16.56 28.90
C HIS A 254 -16.01 -16.22 30.40
N LEU A 255 -17.20 -16.25 30.98
CA LEU A 255 -17.43 -16.00 32.40
C LEU A 255 -17.36 -17.30 33.19
N LEU A 256 -16.50 -17.29 34.19
CA LEU A 256 -16.30 -18.39 35.12
C LEU A 256 -16.71 -17.96 36.53
N ASN A 257 -17.41 -18.85 37.23
CA ASN A 257 -17.59 -18.76 38.67
C ASN A 257 -16.46 -19.49 39.41
N ALA A 258 -15.68 -18.76 40.20
CA ALA A 258 -14.69 -19.34 41.09
C ALA A 258 -15.34 -19.71 42.44
N GLY A 259 -15.36 -21.00 42.78
CA GLY A 259 -16.05 -21.54 43.93
C GLY A 259 -17.54 -21.85 43.68
N ASP A 260 -18.28 -22.12 44.76
CA ASP A 260 -19.65 -22.68 44.70
C ASP A 260 -20.76 -21.62 44.82
N GLY A 261 -20.44 -20.33 44.72
CA GLY A 261 -21.41 -19.25 44.91
C GLY A 261 -22.25 -18.94 43.66
N PRO A 262 -23.33 -18.15 43.79
CA PRO A 262 -24.23 -17.80 42.69
C PRO A 262 -23.76 -16.57 41.87
N GLU A 263 -22.52 -16.10 42.04
CA GLU A 263 -22.11 -14.78 41.58
C GLU A 263 -22.17 -14.62 40.05
N ARG A 264 -21.81 -15.66 39.27
CA ARG A 264 -21.93 -15.63 37.80
C ARG A 264 -23.39 -15.44 37.37
N ALA A 265 -24.32 -16.20 37.95
CA ALA A 265 -25.74 -16.10 37.63
C ALA A 265 -26.30 -14.71 37.99
N ASN A 266 -25.93 -14.20 39.17
CA ASN A 266 -26.32 -12.85 39.61
C ASN A 266 -25.78 -11.76 38.67
N LEU A 267 -24.53 -11.89 38.20
CA LEU A 267 -23.95 -10.94 37.26
C LEU A 267 -24.72 -10.93 35.93
N LEU A 268 -25.01 -12.11 35.37
CA LEU A 268 -25.78 -12.23 34.13
C LEU A 268 -27.19 -11.65 34.29
N GLU A 269 -27.85 -11.88 35.42
CA GLU A 269 -29.16 -11.29 35.72
C GLU A 269 -29.10 -9.75 35.76
N VAL A 270 -28.07 -9.18 36.40
CA VAL A 270 -27.85 -7.72 36.42
C VAL A 270 -27.57 -7.17 35.01
N ILE A 271 -26.76 -7.86 34.21
CA ILE A 271 -26.49 -7.47 32.82
C ILE A 271 -27.78 -7.48 32.00
N ARG A 272 -28.60 -8.54 32.09
CA ARG A 272 -29.90 -8.61 31.44
C ARG A 272 -30.80 -7.46 31.88
N ARG A 273 -30.95 -7.26 33.19
CA ARG A 273 -31.84 -6.23 33.76
C ARG A 273 -31.42 -4.81 33.37
N ASP A 274 -30.13 -4.48 33.46
CA ASP A 274 -29.67 -3.07 33.44
C ASP A 274 -28.93 -2.67 32.14
N ARG A 275 -28.39 -3.63 31.37
CA ARG A 275 -27.48 -3.35 30.25
C ARG A 275 -27.99 -3.80 28.89
N LEU A 276 -28.59 -4.99 28.79
CA LEU A 276 -29.06 -5.51 27.51
C LEU A 276 -30.30 -4.78 26.99
N LEU A 277 -30.48 -4.81 25.68
CA LEU A 277 -31.66 -4.33 24.99
C LEU A 277 -32.49 -5.53 24.58
N PHE A 278 -33.79 -5.51 24.90
CA PHE A 278 -34.77 -6.51 24.48
C PHE A 278 -35.64 -5.89 23.39
N PRO A 279 -35.42 -6.16 22.10
CA PRO A 279 -36.08 -5.45 21.01
C PRO A 279 -37.56 -5.84 20.82
N ALA A 280 -37.93 -7.05 21.25
CA ALA A 280 -39.29 -7.57 21.11
C ALA A 280 -40.35 -6.64 21.73
N ASP A 281 -41.52 -6.58 21.08
CA ASP A 281 -42.72 -5.91 21.58
C ASP A 281 -43.47 -6.86 22.53
N ASP A 282 -42.93 -7.00 23.74
CA ASP A 282 -43.45 -7.94 24.75
C ASP A 282 -43.68 -7.21 26.08
N PRO A 283 -44.80 -7.47 26.79
CA PRO A 283 -45.10 -6.82 28.06
C PRO A 283 -44.03 -6.98 29.14
N ALA A 284 -43.33 -8.12 29.19
CA ALA A 284 -42.27 -8.36 30.16
C ALA A 284 -41.01 -7.57 29.79
N ALA A 285 -40.65 -7.52 28.50
CA ALA A 285 -39.55 -6.69 28.01
C ALA A 285 -39.83 -5.20 28.27
N ASP A 286 -41.04 -4.73 28.01
CA ASP A 286 -41.46 -3.34 28.24
C ASP A 286 -41.41 -2.96 29.73
N ALA A 287 -41.93 -3.83 30.60
CA ALA A 287 -41.86 -3.64 32.05
C ALA A 287 -40.41 -3.57 32.54
N LEU A 288 -39.53 -4.42 32.00
CA LEU A 288 -38.10 -4.43 32.33
C LEU A 288 -37.42 -3.11 31.96
N HIS A 289 -37.66 -2.57 30.76
CA HIS A 289 -37.09 -1.28 30.35
C HIS A 289 -37.69 -0.11 31.15
N ALA A 290 -38.99 -0.15 31.44
CA ALA A 290 -39.68 0.87 32.22
C ALA A 290 -39.15 0.96 33.66
N ALA A 291 -38.77 -0.18 34.25
CA ALA A 291 -38.20 -0.25 35.60
C ALA A 291 -36.79 0.36 35.72
N ARG A 292 -36.11 0.66 34.62
CA ARG A 292 -34.74 1.21 34.64
C ARG A 292 -34.71 2.67 35.10
N ALA A 293 -33.85 2.95 36.07
CA ALA A 293 -33.56 4.30 36.55
C ALA A 293 -32.63 5.04 35.56
N LEU A 294 -33.19 5.47 34.43
CA LEU A 294 -32.47 6.20 33.37
C LEU A 294 -33.04 7.63 33.20
N PRO A 295 -32.19 8.61 32.79
CA PRO A 295 -32.67 9.91 32.33
C PRO A 295 -33.67 9.77 31.18
N ALA A 296 -34.63 10.70 31.09
CA ALA A 296 -35.71 10.65 30.10
C ALA A 296 -35.18 10.54 28.65
N GLU A 297 -34.19 11.35 28.30
CA GLU A 297 -33.53 11.33 26.99
C GLU A 297 -32.92 9.96 26.66
N ARG A 298 -32.24 9.33 27.63
CA ARG A 298 -31.64 8.00 27.43
C ARG A 298 -32.70 6.91 27.28
N ARG A 299 -33.81 7.02 28.01
CA ARG A 299 -34.95 6.12 27.89
C ARG A 299 -35.58 6.23 26.50
N GLU A 300 -35.83 7.45 26.03
CA GLU A 300 -36.38 7.72 24.71
C GLU A 300 -35.46 7.16 23.60
N ALA A 301 -34.14 7.39 23.70
CA ALA A 301 -33.18 6.83 22.76
C ALA A 301 -33.19 5.29 22.72
N ILE A 302 -33.32 4.62 23.87
CA ILE A 302 -33.41 3.15 23.94
C ILE A 302 -34.72 2.67 23.32
N LEU A 303 -35.85 3.31 23.61
CA LEU A 303 -37.15 2.95 23.04
C LEU A 303 -37.18 3.18 21.52
N GLY A 304 -36.61 4.29 21.05
CA GLY A 304 -36.43 4.57 19.64
C GLY A 304 -35.60 3.50 18.94
N LEU A 305 -34.47 3.10 19.53
CA LEU A 305 -33.63 2.03 19.00
C LEU A 305 -34.36 0.67 18.98
N ARG A 306 -35.08 0.31 20.06
CA ARG A 306 -35.91 -0.91 20.10
C ARG A 306 -36.91 -0.94 18.94
N ASN A 307 -37.64 0.17 18.76
CA ASN A 307 -38.65 0.31 17.72
C ASN A 307 -38.07 0.20 16.30
N SER A 308 -36.90 0.79 16.08
CA SER A 308 -36.26 0.77 14.75
C SER A 308 -35.70 -0.61 14.42
N VAL A 309 -35.01 -1.27 15.37
CA VAL A 309 -34.44 -2.61 15.20
C VAL A 309 -35.52 -3.64 14.86
N ARG A 310 -36.64 -3.66 15.59
CA ARG A 310 -37.72 -4.64 15.36
C ARG A 310 -38.45 -4.48 14.03
N THR A 311 -38.22 -3.39 13.31
CA THR A 311 -38.79 -3.20 11.95
C THR A 311 -38.09 -4.10 10.91
N SER A 312 -36.85 -4.52 11.18
CA SER A 312 -36.07 -5.39 10.27
C SER A 312 -35.67 -6.73 10.87
N PHE A 313 -35.91 -6.95 12.17
CA PHE A 313 -35.48 -8.16 12.86
C PHE A 313 -36.57 -8.67 13.81
N ALA A 314 -36.87 -9.96 13.76
CA ALA A 314 -37.78 -10.61 14.67
C ALA A 314 -37.00 -11.25 15.83
N PHE A 315 -37.38 -10.92 17.07
CA PHE A 315 -36.74 -11.41 18.29
C PHE A 315 -37.73 -12.18 19.15
N ALA A 316 -37.26 -13.23 19.81
CA ALA A 316 -37.98 -13.82 20.94
C ALA A 316 -38.09 -12.84 22.12
N ALA A 317 -39.12 -13.01 22.97
CA ALA A 317 -39.41 -12.09 24.08
C ALA A 317 -38.25 -11.94 25.08
N ASP A 318 -37.48 -13.00 25.29
CA ASP A 318 -36.36 -13.08 26.24
C ASP A 318 -34.98 -12.86 25.58
N ALA A 319 -34.94 -12.55 24.28
CA ALA A 319 -33.73 -12.31 23.51
C ALA A 319 -33.13 -10.94 23.83
N GLY A 320 -32.13 -10.93 24.72
CA GLY A 320 -31.35 -9.74 25.05
C GLY A 320 -30.13 -9.59 24.14
N VAL A 321 -29.85 -8.36 23.70
CA VAL A 321 -28.66 -8.02 22.90
C VAL A 321 -27.94 -6.80 23.48
N ALA A 322 -26.62 -6.73 23.31
CA ALA A 322 -25.85 -5.57 23.73
C ALA A 322 -26.28 -4.30 22.95
N PRO A 323 -26.29 -3.10 23.56
CA PRO A 323 -26.72 -1.88 22.87
C PRO A 323 -25.92 -1.54 21.60
N ALA A 324 -24.61 -1.82 21.60
CA ALA A 324 -23.76 -1.59 20.43
C ALA A 324 -24.10 -2.56 19.29
N LEU A 325 -24.40 -3.83 19.60
CA LEU A 325 -24.92 -4.79 18.62
C LEU A 325 -26.27 -4.34 18.07
N ALA A 326 -27.20 -3.90 18.94
CA ALA A 326 -28.50 -3.41 18.51
C ALA A 326 -28.38 -2.20 17.57
N ALA A 327 -27.45 -1.26 17.82
CA ALA A 327 -27.20 -0.13 16.94
C ALA A 327 -26.59 -0.53 15.58
N ALA A 328 -25.75 -1.57 15.56
CA ALA A 328 -25.21 -2.12 14.31
C ALA A 328 -26.31 -2.83 13.50
N LEU A 329 -27.15 -3.63 14.15
CA LEU A 329 -28.32 -4.28 13.53
C LEU A 329 -29.32 -3.25 13.01
N ASP A 330 -29.59 -2.18 13.75
CA ASP A 330 -30.45 -1.08 13.30
C ASP A 330 -29.95 -0.46 11.98
N ARG A 331 -28.65 -0.14 11.91
CA ARG A 331 -28.03 0.38 10.69
C ARG A 331 -28.13 -0.62 9.54
N ALA A 332 -27.87 -1.91 9.79
CA ALA A 332 -28.01 -2.96 8.79
C ALA A 332 -29.44 -3.05 8.25
N GLY A 333 -30.44 -3.06 9.13
CA GLY A 333 -31.85 -3.06 8.74
C GLY A 333 -32.24 -1.84 7.89
N ARG A 334 -31.75 -0.66 8.25
CA ARG A 334 -31.96 0.57 7.46
C ARG A 334 -31.25 0.54 6.11
N LEU A 335 -30.02 0.02 6.06
CA LEU A 335 -29.28 -0.20 4.81
C LEU A 335 -30.04 -1.14 3.87
N PHE A 336 -30.46 -2.31 4.35
CA PHE A 336 -31.20 -3.26 3.52
C PHE A 336 -32.52 -2.69 2.99
N ARG A 337 -33.26 -1.93 3.82
CA ARG A 337 -34.45 -1.21 3.34
C ARG A 337 -34.13 -0.16 2.29
N ALA A 338 -33.03 0.58 2.45
CA ALA A 338 -32.58 1.55 1.46
C ALA A 338 -32.19 0.89 0.13
N LEU A 339 -31.68 -0.34 0.17
CA LEU A 339 -31.40 -1.19 -1.01
C LEU A 339 -32.65 -1.92 -1.55
N GLY A 340 -33.84 -1.69 -0.97
CA GLY A 340 -35.10 -2.26 -1.46
C GLY A 340 -35.51 -3.60 -0.84
N ILE A 341 -34.81 -4.07 0.19
CA ILE A 341 -35.14 -5.31 0.90
C ILE A 341 -36.14 -5.04 2.03
N THR A 342 -37.28 -5.73 1.99
CA THR A 342 -38.33 -5.64 3.02
C THR A 342 -38.37 -6.85 3.95
N LYS A 343 -37.39 -7.76 3.86
CA LYS A 343 -37.27 -8.94 4.71
C LYS A 343 -37.12 -8.54 6.18
N VAL A 344 -37.82 -9.26 7.03
CA VAL A 344 -37.57 -9.27 8.47
C VAL A 344 -36.71 -10.48 8.77
N TRP A 345 -35.53 -10.27 9.34
CA TRP A 345 -34.57 -11.32 9.65
C TRP A 345 -34.92 -11.98 10.98
N ASP A 346 -35.08 -13.29 10.99
CA ASP A 346 -35.35 -14.04 12.21
C ASP A 346 -34.08 -14.20 13.04
N VAL A 347 -34.12 -13.72 14.28
CA VAL A 347 -33.03 -13.91 15.25
C VAL A 347 -33.30 -15.19 16.02
N THR A 348 -32.56 -16.25 15.67
CA THR A 348 -32.73 -17.60 16.21
C THR A 348 -32.01 -17.78 17.54
N ARG A 349 -30.95 -16.99 17.79
CA ARG A 349 -30.21 -16.99 19.05
C ARG A 349 -29.73 -15.59 19.43
N ALA A 350 -29.78 -15.29 20.72
CA ALA A 350 -29.27 -14.06 21.32
C ALA A 350 -28.61 -14.39 22.67
N GLN A 351 -28.67 -13.50 23.67
CA GLN A 351 -28.05 -13.79 24.96
C GLN A 351 -28.61 -15.04 25.63
N ASP A 352 -27.72 -16.01 25.87
CA ASP A 352 -28.01 -17.31 26.47
C ASP A 352 -26.94 -17.64 27.52
N PRO A 353 -27.30 -17.78 28.82
CA PRO A 353 -26.36 -18.12 29.90
C PRO A 353 -25.57 -19.42 29.68
N GLY A 354 -26.13 -20.38 28.94
CA GLY A 354 -25.48 -21.65 28.58
C GLY A 354 -24.84 -21.63 27.19
N GLY A 355 -24.88 -20.50 26.49
CA GLY A 355 -24.39 -20.37 25.11
C GLY A 355 -22.89 -20.18 24.96
N GLY A 356 -22.12 -20.37 26.02
CA GLY A 356 -20.66 -20.20 26.02
C GLY A 356 -20.22 -18.77 25.69
N SER A 357 -18.95 -18.62 25.33
CA SER A 357 -18.30 -17.31 25.16
C SER A 357 -18.88 -16.43 24.05
N ARG A 358 -19.68 -17.02 23.14
CA ARG A 358 -20.30 -16.30 22.01
C ARG A 358 -21.54 -15.51 22.46
N TYR A 359 -22.40 -16.15 23.24
CA TYR A 359 -23.75 -15.64 23.50
C TYR A 359 -23.97 -15.21 24.94
N GLU A 360 -23.18 -15.66 25.92
CA GLU A 360 -23.51 -15.42 27.33
C GLU A 360 -23.58 -13.93 27.73
N LEU A 361 -22.88 -13.03 27.03
CA LEU A 361 -22.91 -11.59 27.27
C LEU A 361 -23.84 -10.81 26.33
N GLY A 362 -24.51 -11.50 25.39
CA GLY A 362 -25.37 -10.87 24.37
C GLY A 362 -24.60 -10.03 23.35
N LEU A 363 -23.32 -10.35 23.12
CA LEU A 363 -22.44 -9.61 22.22
C LEU A 363 -22.58 -10.04 20.75
N ALA A 364 -23.20 -11.20 20.51
CA ALA A 364 -23.51 -11.77 19.20
C ALA A 364 -24.97 -12.26 19.15
N VAL A 365 -25.47 -12.42 17.92
CA VAL A 365 -26.76 -13.06 17.60
C VAL A 365 -26.60 -14.01 16.44
N ASP A 366 -27.47 -15.02 16.35
CA ASP A 366 -27.62 -15.82 15.14
C ASP A 366 -28.86 -15.35 14.39
N VAL A 367 -28.70 -15.13 13.08
CA VAL A 367 -29.80 -14.81 12.15
C VAL A 367 -29.88 -15.86 11.06
N THR A 368 -31.06 -16.00 10.45
CA THR A 368 -31.19 -16.80 9.23
C THR A 368 -30.34 -16.20 8.10
N PRO A 369 -29.48 -16.98 7.41
CA PRO A 369 -28.70 -16.50 6.28
C PRO A 369 -29.59 -15.96 5.13
N PRO A 370 -29.05 -15.09 4.26
CA PRO A 370 -29.72 -14.72 3.02
C PRO A 370 -29.92 -15.94 2.12
N THR A 371 -31.02 -15.99 1.36
CA THR A 371 -31.10 -16.89 0.20
C THR A 371 -30.27 -16.35 -0.95
N GLU A 372 -29.93 -17.19 -1.92
CA GLU A 372 -29.19 -16.76 -3.12
C GLU A 372 -29.90 -15.62 -3.87
N GLU A 373 -31.23 -15.70 -3.98
CA GLU A 373 -32.06 -14.64 -4.60
C GLU A 373 -31.98 -13.31 -3.83
N GLU A 374 -32.01 -13.37 -2.51
CA GLU A 374 -31.90 -12.18 -1.65
C GLU A 374 -30.50 -11.57 -1.72
N ALA A 375 -29.45 -12.40 -1.69
CA ALA A 375 -28.07 -11.94 -1.82
C ALA A 375 -27.84 -11.25 -3.18
N ALA A 376 -28.38 -11.84 -4.26
CA ALA A 376 -28.35 -11.24 -5.60
C ALA A 376 -29.12 -9.91 -5.63
N GLN A 377 -30.31 -9.84 -5.02
CA GLN A 377 -31.10 -8.61 -4.96
C GLN A 377 -30.38 -7.48 -4.18
N ILE A 378 -29.73 -7.82 -3.06
CA ILE A 378 -28.94 -6.86 -2.27
C ILE A 378 -27.77 -6.33 -3.11
N PHE A 379 -27.07 -7.23 -3.80
CA PHE A 379 -25.94 -6.90 -4.65
C PHE A 379 -26.36 -6.01 -5.83
N GLU A 380 -27.41 -6.38 -6.56
CA GLU A 380 -27.95 -5.59 -7.68
C GLU A 380 -28.51 -4.23 -7.22
N GLY A 381 -29.14 -4.19 -6.04
CA GLY A 381 -29.65 -2.95 -5.44
C GLY A 381 -28.55 -1.93 -5.17
N TRP A 382 -27.31 -2.38 -4.92
CA TRP A 382 -26.15 -1.50 -4.74
C TRP A 382 -25.75 -0.78 -6.03
N PHE A 383 -25.80 -1.47 -7.17
CA PHE A 383 -25.44 -0.94 -8.49
C PHE A 383 -26.61 -0.27 -9.23
N ASN A 384 -27.78 -0.16 -8.59
CA ASN A 384 -28.95 0.41 -9.22
C ASN A 384 -28.89 1.95 -9.21
N ASP A 385 -28.35 2.53 -10.29
CA ASP A 385 -28.31 3.99 -10.50
C ASP A 385 -29.70 4.65 -10.56
N ALA A 386 -30.77 3.86 -10.78
CA ALA A 386 -32.15 4.35 -10.79
C ALA A 386 -32.82 4.31 -9.39
N ARG A 387 -32.11 3.86 -8.36
CA ARG A 387 -32.60 3.87 -6.97
C ARG A 387 -32.84 5.30 -6.50
N GLN A 388 -34.01 5.55 -5.92
CA GLN A 388 -34.29 6.82 -5.25
C GLN A 388 -33.63 6.82 -3.87
N PRO A 389 -32.77 7.81 -3.54
CA PRO A 389 -32.22 7.95 -2.20
C PRO A 389 -33.32 8.06 -1.15
N THR A 390 -33.14 7.38 -0.03
CA THR A 390 -34.05 7.46 1.12
C THR A 390 -33.84 8.76 1.89
N GLU A 391 -34.79 9.10 2.79
CA GLU A 391 -34.64 10.24 3.70
C GLU A 391 -33.56 10.03 4.79
N ASP A 392 -33.00 8.81 4.90
CA ASP A 392 -31.97 8.43 5.87
C ASP A 392 -30.58 8.86 5.39
N VAL A 393 -30.28 10.15 5.56
CA VAL A 393 -29.01 10.77 5.13
C VAL A 393 -27.76 9.99 5.57
N PRO A 394 -27.64 9.50 6.82
CA PRO A 394 -26.50 8.68 7.23
C PRO A 394 -26.31 7.39 6.41
N ILE A 395 -27.39 6.70 6.04
CA ILE A 395 -27.32 5.45 5.27
C ILE A 395 -26.97 5.75 3.81
N GLU A 396 -27.54 6.81 3.24
CA GLU A 396 -27.20 7.26 1.89
C GLU A 396 -25.72 7.66 1.77
N ALA A 397 -25.20 8.34 2.79
CA ALA A 397 -23.77 8.66 2.88
C ALA A 397 -22.89 7.40 3.00
N LEU A 398 -23.37 6.38 3.71
CA LEU A 398 -22.68 5.10 3.86
C LEU A 398 -22.60 4.35 2.53
N ILE A 399 -23.68 4.33 1.74
CA ILE A 399 -23.72 3.74 0.41
C ILE A 399 -22.78 4.51 -0.53
N ALA A 400 -22.91 5.84 -0.59
CA ALA A 400 -22.12 6.67 -1.50
C ALA A 400 -20.62 6.72 -1.17
N GLY A 401 -20.25 6.57 0.10
CA GLY A 401 -18.86 6.60 0.56
C GLY A 401 -18.10 5.29 0.40
N SER A 402 -18.76 4.22 -0.03
CA SER A 402 -18.19 2.88 -0.12
C SER A 402 -17.89 2.49 -1.57
N GLY A 403 -16.79 1.78 -1.81
CA GLY A 403 -16.46 1.25 -3.14
C GLY A 403 -17.44 0.16 -3.59
N PRO A 404 -17.39 -0.25 -4.87
CA PRO A 404 -18.22 -1.34 -5.37
C PRO A 404 -17.90 -2.65 -4.62
N PRO A 405 -18.91 -3.37 -4.09
CA PRO A 405 -18.70 -4.64 -3.41
C PRO A 405 -18.49 -5.78 -4.41
N GLU A 406 -17.95 -6.89 -3.92
CA GLU A 406 -17.91 -8.17 -4.61
C GLU A 406 -19.16 -9.02 -4.27
N ALA A 407 -19.52 -9.94 -5.16
CA ALA A 407 -20.65 -10.83 -4.93
C ALA A 407 -20.32 -11.81 -3.79
N ASP A 408 -21.20 -11.86 -2.78
CA ASP A 408 -21.00 -12.69 -1.58
C ASP A 408 -22.35 -13.29 -1.14
N PRO A 409 -22.48 -14.63 -1.06
CA PRO A 409 -23.73 -15.28 -0.67
C PRO A 409 -24.17 -14.92 0.77
N ASP A 410 -23.23 -14.57 1.65
CA ASP A 410 -23.54 -14.12 3.01
C ASP A 410 -23.68 -12.59 3.13
N VAL A 411 -23.49 -11.86 2.02
CA VAL A 411 -23.45 -10.39 1.94
C VAL A 411 -22.63 -9.74 3.06
N ARG A 412 -21.47 -10.32 3.40
CA ARG A 412 -20.61 -9.90 4.53
C ARG A 412 -20.25 -8.41 4.45
N TRP A 413 -19.99 -7.92 3.23
CA TRP A 413 -19.69 -6.51 2.97
C TRP A 413 -20.79 -5.58 3.52
N ALA A 414 -22.07 -5.93 3.36
CA ALA A 414 -23.20 -5.09 3.78
C ALA A 414 -23.32 -5.01 5.30
N TRP A 415 -23.19 -6.18 5.95
CA TRP A 415 -23.18 -6.29 7.41
C TRP A 415 -22.00 -5.53 8.03
N GLN A 416 -20.80 -5.72 7.47
CA GLN A 416 -19.56 -5.07 7.94
C GLN A 416 -19.62 -3.56 7.81
N LEU A 417 -20.19 -3.06 6.71
CA LEU A 417 -20.39 -1.63 6.49
C LEU A 417 -21.24 -0.98 7.59
N CYS A 418 -22.19 -1.74 8.16
CA CYS A 418 -23.03 -1.31 9.28
C CYS A 418 -22.39 -1.48 10.67
N GLY A 419 -21.12 -1.86 10.72
CA GLY A 419 -20.31 -1.99 11.94
C GLY A 419 -20.41 -3.36 12.61
N LEU A 420 -20.90 -4.38 11.91
CA LEU A 420 -20.79 -5.78 12.36
C LEU A 420 -19.41 -6.32 11.97
N GLN A 421 -18.48 -6.34 12.92
CA GLN A 421 -17.11 -6.77 12.66
C GLN A 421 -16.99 -8.28 12.48
N THR A 422 -17.99 -9.07 12.88
CA THR A 422 -18.04 -10.50 12.56
C THR A 422 -19.34 -10.86 11.88
N VAL A 423 -19.18 -11.57 10.77
CA VAL A 423 -20.22 -12.26 10.01
C VAL A 423 -19.68 -13.66 9.76
N HIS A 424 -20.25 -14.66 10.43
CA HIS A 424 -19.68 -15.99 10.44
C HIS A 424 -20.78 -17.04 10.41
N ARG A 425 -20.76 -17.89 9.37
CA ARG A 425 -21.76 -18.93 9.19
C ARG A 425 -21.51 -20.09 10.15
N THR A 426 -22.35 -20.26 11.16
CA THR A 426 -22.19 -21.32 12.17
C THR A 426 -22.77 -22.65 11.72
N SER A 427 -23.78 -22.63 10.86
CA SER A 427 -24.39 -23.79 10.22
C SER A 427 -25.00 -23.40 8.87
N SER A 428 -25.58 -24.33 8.12
CA SER A 428 -26.31 -24.01 6.88
C SER A 428 -27.46 -23.02 7.10
N ASP A 429 -28.01 -22.99 8.32
CA ASP A 429 -29.26 -22.29 8.64
C ASP A 429 -29.03 -21.11 9.60
N ALA A 430 -27.78 -20.83 9.98
CA ALA A 430 -27.45 -19.79 10.96
C ALA A 430 -26.18 -19.00 10.60
N LEU A 431 -26.33 -17.68 10.61
CA LEU A 431 -25.28 -16.70 10.43
C LEU A 431 -25.09 -15.92 11.74
N MET A 432 -23.94 -16.11 12.39
CA MET A 432 -23.56 -15.36 13.59
C MET A 432 -23.10 -13.95 13.22
N LEU A 433 -23.75 -12.95 13.82
CA LEU A 433 -23.43 -11.53 13.69
C LEU A 433 -22.94 -10.96 15.03
N SER A 434 -21.82 -10.23 14.99
CA SER A 434 -21.29 -9.52 16.17
C SER A 434 -20.70 -8.16 15.79
N HIS A 435 -20.86 -7.19 16.69
CA HIS A 435 -20.21 -5.89 16.62
C HIS A 435 -18.73 -5.95 17.07
N LEU A 436 -18.32 -7.05 17.70
CA LEU A 436 -16.93 -7.33 18.05
C LEU A 436 -16.27 -8.16 16.94
N PRO A 437 -14.95 -8.04 16.76
CA PRO A 437 -14.21 -8.91 15.88
C PRO A 437 -14.02 -10.24 16.63
N THR A 438 -14.96 -11.17 16.56
CA THR A 438 -14.80 -12.53 17.11
C THR A 438 -14.26 -13.48 16.06
N GLN A 439 -14.54 -13.27 14.77
CA GLN A 439 -14.07 -14.13 13.65
C GLN A 439 -14.32 -15.64 13.89
N GLY A 440 -15.40 -16.01 14.59
CA GLY A 440 -15.70 -17.41 14.94
C GLY A 440 -14.90 -17.97 16.14
N LEU A 441 -14.06 -17.16 16.78
CA LEU A 441 -13.32 -17.49 18.00
C LEU A 441 -14.27 -17.85 19.14
N GLU A 442 -14.04 -19.01 19.74
CA GLU A 442 -14.78 -19.52 20.89
C GLU A 442 -13.81 -19.98 21.98
N ILE A 443 -14.19 -19.76 23.24
CA ILE A 443 -13.56 -20.35 24.41
C ILE A 443 -14.44 -21.50 24.89
N THR A 444 -13.86 -22.70 24.97
CA THR A 444 -14.48 -23.86 25.61
C THR A 444 -13.82 -24.09 26.97
N GLY A 445 -14.64 -24.21 28.01
CA GLY A 445 -14.18 -24.47 29.38
C GLY A 445 -15.34 -24.64 30.34
N ALA A 446 -15.04 -24.90 31.61
CA ALA A 446 -16.07 -25.03 32.64
C ALA A 446 -16.66 -23.65 32.99
N ASP A 447 -17.94 -23.63 33.38
CA ASP A 447 -18.62 -22.43 33.93
C ASP A 447 -18.33 -22.22 35.42
N GLN A 448 -17.83 -23.26 36.09
CA GLN A 448 -17.49 -23.29 37.51
C GLN A 448 -16.11 -23.92 37.71
N ALA A 449 -15.30 -23.35 38.60
CA ALA A 449 -13.98 -23.85 38.93
C ALA A 449 -13.78 -23.89 40.44
N GLU A 450 -13.24 -25.01 40.92
CA GLU A 450 -12.83 -25.15 42.32
C GLU A 450 -11.62 -24.27 42.63
N LEU A 451 -11.61 -23.70 43.84
CA LEU A 451 -10.50 -22.85 44.28
C LEU A 451 -9.21 -23.67 44.39
N ARG A 452 -8.12 -23.07 43.88
CA ARG A 452 -6.76 -23.64 43.87
C ARG A 452 -6.61 -24.92 43.05
N THR A 453 -7.58 -25.24 42.20
CA THR A 453 -7.53 -26.35 41.25
C THR A 453 -7.28 -25.80 39.85
N ASP A 454 -6.48 -26.54 39.08
CA ASP A 454 -6.15 -26.22 37.69
C ASP A 454 -7.35 -26.58 36.80
N THR A 455 -7.98 -25.57 36.20
CA THR A 455 -9.14 -25.72 35.32
C THR A 455 -8.73 -25.48 33.87
N PRO A 456 -8.89 -26.46 32.96
CA PRO A 456 -8.47 -26.32 31.57
C PRO A 456 -9.43 -25.43 30.78
N PHE A 457 -8.87 -24.66 29.85
CA PHE A 457 -9.58 -23.86 28.87
C PHE A 457 -8.94 -24.01 27.50
N GLU A 458 -9.76 -23.93 26.46
CA GLU A 458 -9.33 -24.06 25.08
C GLU A 458 -9.96 -22.96 24.22
N ALA A 459 -9.20 -22.42 23.27
CA ALA A 459 -9.66 -21.42 22.32
C ALA A 459 -9.52 -21.97 20.91
N ARG A 460 -10.57 -21.81 20.10
CA ARG A 460 -10.63 -22.33 18.73
C ARG A 460 -11.29 -21.33 17.79
N PHE A 461 -10.80 -21.28 16.55
CA PHE A 461 -11.50 -20.64 15.44
C PHE A 461 -12.33 -21.70 14.71
N HIS A 462 -13.65 -21.57 14.73
CA HIS A 462 -14.53 -22.52 14.07
C HIS A 462 -14.60 -22.26 12.57
N ALA A 463 -14.51 -23.32 11.77
CA ALA A 463 -14.79 -23.28 10.34
C ALA A 463 -16.30 -23.05 10.08
N PRO A 464 -16.67 -22.42 8.96
CA PRO A 464 -18.06 -22.39 8.54
C PRO A 464 -18.63 -23.81 8.43
N GLY A 465 -19.66 -24.13 9.24
CA GLY A 465 -20.41 -25.38 9.14
C GLY A 465 -19.84 -26.63 9.84
N ASP A 466 -18.73 -26.58 10.59
CA ASP A 466 -18.18 -27.76 11.28
C ASP A 466 -17.51 -27.45 12.65
N PRO A 467 -17.68 -28.31 13.68
CA PRO A 467 -16.92 -28.21 14.94
C PRO A 467 -15.48 -28.81 14.94
N GLY A 468 -14.93 -29.32 13.82
CA GLY A 468 -13.68 -30.12 13.81
C GLY A 468 -12.36 -29.39 13.53
N THR A 469 -12.19 -28.82 12.33
CA THR A 469 -10.89 -28.29 11.86
C THR A 469 -10.79 -26.77 12.01
N ASN A 470 -9.58 -26.21 12.22
CA ASN A 470 -9.38 -24.76 12.19
C ASN A 470 -9.84 -24.19 10.84
N ALA A 471 -10.72 -23.20 10.89
CA ALA A 471 -11.31 -22.53 9.73
C ALA A 471 -10.30 -22.17 8.64
N LEU A 472 -9.16 -21.62 9.07
CA LEU A 472 -8.14 -21.14 8.15
C LEU A 472 -7.41 -22.31 7.48
N LEU A 473 -7.12 -23.37 8.22
CA LEU A 473 -6.47 -24.55 7.66
C LEU A 473 -7.37 -25.25 6.63
N ALA A 474 -8.66 -25.40 6.94
CA ALA A 474 -9.62 -26.02 6.03
C ALA A 474 -9.84 -25.18 4.77
N GLN A 475 -10.06 -23.87 4.93
CA GLN A 475 -10.24 -22.96 3.80
C GLN A 475 -8.99 -22.91 2.92
N ALA A 476 -7.81 -22.69 3.52
CA ALA A 476 -6.56 -22.62 2.79
C ALA A 476 -6.24 -23.90 1.99
N LEU A 477 -6.54 -25.07 2.56
CA LEU A 477 -6.35 -26.35 1.87
C LEU A 477 -7.38 -26.56 0.76
N SER A 478 -8.63 -26.13 0.96
CA SER A 478 -9.66 -26.18 -0.08
C SER A 478 -9.30 -25.30 -1.27
N ASP A 479 -8.91 -24.06 -1.02
CA ASP A 479 -8.55 -23.11 -2.08
C ASP A 479 -7.30 -23.57 -2.83
N ALA A 480 -6.26 -24.00 -2.10
CA ALA A 480 -5.07 -24.59 -2.70
C ALA A 480 -5.40 -25.84 -3.53
N ALA A 481 -6.33 -26.69 -3.09
CA ALA A 481 -6.74 -27.89 -3.84
C ALA A 481 -7.47 -27.53 -5.15
N GLN A 482 -8.30 -26.49 -5.12
CA GLN A 482 -8.98 -26.00 -6.33
C GLN A 482 -7.99 -25.43 -7.34
N GLU A 483 -7.02 -24.62 -6.88
CA GLU A 483 -5.96 -24.06 -7.72
C GLU A 483 -5.07 -25.16 -8.30
N TRP A 484 -4.71 -26.17 -7.49
CA TRP A 484 -3.92 -27.33 -7.91
C TRP A 484 -4.62 -28.16 -9.00
N ALA A 485 -5.93 -28.39 -8.84
CA ALA A 485 -6.73 -29.05 -9.85
C ALA A 485 -6.88 -28.21 -11.13
N ALA A 486 -7.01 -26.87 -11.00
CA ALA A 486 -7.09 -25.96 -12.14
C ALA A 486 -5.78 -25.93 -12.95
N ALA A 487 -4.63 -26.14 -12.30
CA ALA A 487 -3.33 -26.31 -12.94
C ALA A 487 -3.16 -27.68 -13.65
N GLY A 488 -4.15 -28.58 -13.55
CA GLY A 488 -4.17 -29.86 -14.25
C GLY A 488 -3.47 -31.00 -13.54
N HIS A 489 -3.16 -30.84 -12.25
CA HIS A 489 -2.56 -31.88 -11.42
C HIS A 489 -3.63 -32.79 -10.79
N ASP A 490 -3.23 -34.01 -10.43
CA ASP A 490 -4.10 -34.95 -9.72
C ASP A 490 -4.36 -34.51 -8.27
N GLU A 491 -5.58 -34.77 -7.77
CA GLU A 491 -6.01 -34.40 -6.42
C GLU A 491 -5.14 -35.08 -5.35
N TRP A 492 -4.67 -34.31 -4.35
CA TRP A 492 -4.02 -34.90 -3.17
C TRP A 492 -5.04 -35.51 -2.21
N HIS A 493 -4.59 -36.42 -1.36
CA HIS A 493 -5.46 -37.03 -0.36
C HIS A 493 -5.19 -36.48 1.03
N VAL A 494 -6.19 -35.80 1.59
CA VAL A 494 -6.18 -35.37 2.99
C VAL A 494 -6.43 -36.57 3.89
N LEU A 495 -5.47 -36.92 4.74
CA LEU A 495 -5.62 -38.00 5.72
C LEU A 495 -6.43 -37.52 6.93
N THR A 496 -7.27 -38.40 7.48
CA THR A 496 -7.87 -38.16 8.81
C THR A 496 -6.80 -38.19 9.91
N ASP A 497 -7.03 -37.51 11.02
CA ASP A 497 -6.06 -37.45 12.14
C ASP A 497 -5.65 -38.84 12.65
N GLY A 498 -6.61 -39.77 12.69
CA GLY A 498 -6.37 -41.17 13.04
C GLY A 498 -5.41 -41.86 12.06
N GLN A 499 -5.66 -41.73 10.76
CA GLN A 499 -4.79 -42.30 9.71
C GLN A 499 -3.40 -41.65 9.73
N ALA A 500 -3.33 -40.32 9.90
CA ALA A 500 -2.06 -39.59 9.97
C ALA A 500 -1.20 -40.11 11.13
N ARG A 501 -1.76 -40.24 12.33
CA ARG A 501 -1.06 -40.75 13.52
C ARG A 501 -0.64 -42.21 13.40
N GLU A 502 -1.39 -43.03 12.68
CA GLU A 502 -0.96 -44.40 12.37
C GLU A 502 0.23 -44.44 11.40
N MET A 503 0.32 -43.47 10.48
CA MET A 503 1.35 -43.44 9.44
C MET A 503 2.65 -42.73 9.88
N TRP A 504 2.58 -41.70 10.73
CA TRP A 504 3.75 -40.94 11.17
C TRP A 504 4.90 -41.80 11.75
N PRO A 505 4.65 -42.82 12.59
CA PRO A 505 5.72 -43.67 13.13
C PRO A 505 6.49 -44.46 12.06
N GLY A 506 5.92 -44.62 10.86
CA GLY A 506 6.55 -45.29 9.73
C GLY A 506 7.51 -44.42 8.92
N ALA A 507 7.62 -43.11 9.22
CA ALA A 507 8.47 -42.20 8.47
C ALA A 507 9.97 -42.49 8.64
N ILE A 508 10.75 -42.26 7.59
CA ILE A 508 12.18 -42.59 7.50
C ILE A 508 13.03 -41.33 7.31
N THR A 509 14.24 -41.33 7.85
CA THR A 509 15.24 -40.28 7.57
C THR A 509 15.91 -40.57 6.22
N PRO A 510 15.84 -39.67 5.23
CA PRO A 510 16.55 -39.84 3.95
C PRO A 510 18.06 -39.88 4.17
N ALA A 511 18.78 -40.64 3.33
CA ALA A 511 20.24 -40.62 3.34
C ALA A 511 20.77 -39.22 2.94
N PRO A 512 21.86 -38.72 3.55
CA PRO A 512 22.46 -37.45 3.14
C PRO A 512 22.85 -37.46 1.65
N GLY A 513 22.42 -36.45 0.89
CA GLY A 513 22.69 -36.32 -0.54
C GLY A 513 21.81 -37.20 -1.44
N ALA A 514 20.77 -37.84 -0.91
CA ALA A 514 19.77 -38.52 -1.74
C ALA A 514 19.06 -37.52 -2.68
N PRO A 515 18.65 -37.91 -3.90
CA PRO A 515 17.97 -37.01 -4.85
C PRO A 515 16.77 -36.27 -4.24
N LEU A 516 15.97 -36.97 -3.43
CA LEU A 516 14.86 -36.38 -2.67
C LEU A 516 15.30 -35.20 -1.80
N THR A 517 16.48 -35.26 -1.16
CA THR A 517 16.94 -34.16 -0.29
C THR A 517 17.27 -32.89 -1.09
N ASN A 518 17.77 -33.04 -2.32
CA ASN A 518 18.04 -31.92 -3.20
C ASN A 518 16.74 -31.31 -3.72
N VAL A 519 15.76 -32.15 -4.09
CA VAL A 519 14.45 -31.69 -4.56
C VAL A 519 13.68 -30.93 -3.46
N LEU A 520 13.66 -31.47 -2.24
CA LEU A 520 13.06 -30.79 -1.10
C LEU A 520 13.76 -29.45 -0.81
N GLY A 521 15.09 -29.41 -0.89
CA GLY A 521 15.87 -28.18 -0.73
C GLY A 521 15.59 -27.14 -1.80
N ALA A 522 15.48 -27.54 -3.07
CA ALA A 522 15.12 -26.66 -4.19
C ALA A 522 13.70 -26.10 -4.07
N ALA A 523 12.77 -26.86 -3.48
CA ALA A 523 11.42 -26.38 -3.13
C ALA A 523 11.37 -25.54 -1.84
N GLY A 524 12.52 -25.28 -1.18
CA GLY A 524 12.59 -24.51 0.07
C GLY A 524 12.06 -25.27 1.30
N LEU A 525 11.95 -26.60 1.24
CA LEU A 525 11.45 -27.44 2.32
C LEU A 525 12.58 -28.01 3.20
N PRO A 526 12.35 -28.18 4.51
CA PRO A 526 13.33 -28.72 5.44
C PRO A 526 13.52 -30.23 5.23
N VAL A 527 14.75 -30.70 5.38
CA VAL A 527 15.08 -32.13 5.41
C VAL A 527 15.20 -32.57 6.87
N VAL A 528 14.32 -33.46 7.31
CA VAL A 528 14.24 -33.93 8.70
C VAL A 528 15.40 -34.87 9.01
N GLY A 529 16.27 -34.49 9.96
CA GLY A 529 17.41 -35.30 10.38
C GLY A 529 17.04 -36.39 11.41
N ASP A 530 16.12 -36.09 12.33
CA ASP A 530 15.65 -37.03 13.37
C ASP A 530 14.13 -37.11 13.34
N VAL A 531 13.62 -38.05 12.54
CA VAL A 531 12.18 -38.26 12.35
C VAL A 531 11.51 -38.73 13.64
N GLY A 532 12.18 -39.54 14.47
CA GLY A 532 11.59 -40.07 15.70
C GLY A 532 11.30 -38.99 16.74
N ALA A 533 12.20 -38.00 16.89
CA ALA A 533 11.96 -36.84 17.75
C ALA A 533 10.87 -35.91 17.19
N VAL A 534 10.82 -35.75 15.86
CA VAL A 534 9.81 -34.93 15.18
C VAL A 534 8.41 -35.51 15.34
N VAL A 535 8.21 -36.81 15.11
CA VAL A 535 6.90 -37.47 15.26
C VAL A 535 6.37 -37.31 16.68
N LYS A 536 7.20 -37.52 17.71
CA LYS A 536 6.81 -37.28 19.11
C LYS A 536 6.39 -35.83 19.39
N ALA A 537 7.03 -34.88 18.73
CA ALA A 537 6.67 -33.47 18.87
C ALA A 537 5.38 -33.12 18.12
N LEU A 538 5.13 -33.74 16.96
CA LEU A 538 3.89 -33.61 16.20
C LEU A 538 2.68 -34.14 16.98
N GLU A 539 2.82 -35.26 17.70
CA GLU A 539 1.76 -35.83 18.56
C GLU A 539 1.30 -34.91 19.71
N LEU A 540 2.11 -33.90 20.07
CA LEU A 540 1.76 -32.90 21.08
C LEU A 540 1.02 -31.69 20.50
N LEU A 541 0.97 -31.55 19.18
CA LEU A 541 0.28 -30.45 18.53
C LEU A 541 -1.24 -30.67 18.59
N PRO A 542 -2.03 -29.59 18.67
CA PRO A 542 -3.47 -29.69 18.56
C PRO A 542 -3.86 -30.11 17.14
N ASP A 543 -4.72 -31.13 17.03
CA ASP A 543 -5.16 -31.72 15.75
C ASP A 543 -5.83 -30.68 14.87
N GLU A 544 -6.54 -29.71 15.47
CA GLU A 544 -7.23 -28.67 14.71
C GLU A 544 -6.28 -27.73 13.94
N LEU A 545 -4.98 -27.69 14.27
CA LEU A 545 -3.99 -26.77 13.67
C LEU A 545 -3.09 -27.42 12.62
N VAL A 546 -3.23 -28.72 12.38
CA VAL A 546 -2.34 -29.50 11.50
C VAL A 546 -3.15 -30.48 10.65
N GLN A 547 -2.83 -30.59 9.36
CA GLN A 547 -3.40 -31.59 8.46
C GLN A 547 -2.26 -32.38 7.81
N THR A 548 -2.48 -33.66 7.51
CA THR A 548 -1.50 -34.45 6.73
C THR A 548 -2.05 -34.75 5.34
N LEU A 549 -1.28 -34.39 4.32
CA LEU A 549 -1.54 -34.71 2.93
C LEU A 549 -0.70 -35.92 2.51
N ALA A 550 -1.32 -36.89 1.86
CA ALA A 550 -0.63 -37.93 1.12
C ALA A 550 -0.55 -37.51 -0.36
N LEU A 551 0.69 -37.36 -0.85
CA LEU A 551 0.91 -37.12 -2.27
C LEU A 551 0.61 -38.38 -3.08
N ASP A 552 0.20 -38.20 -4.34
CA ASP A 552 0.03 -39.30 -5.27
C ASP A 552 1.32 -40.13 -5.38
N ALA A 553 1.16 -41.45 -5.53
CA ALA A 553 2.26 -42.40 -5.56
C ALA A 553 3.19 -42.16 -6.75
N THR A 554 2.66 -41.69 -7.89
CA THR A 554 3.45 -41.38 -9.09
C THR A 554 4.34 -40.16 -8.86
N LEU A 555 3.77 -39.10 -8.28
CA LEU A 555 4.52 -37.89 -7.95
C LEU A 555 5.58 -38.19 -6.86
N ALA A 556 5.20 -38.89 -5.79
CA ALA A 556 6.12 -39.25 -4.71
C ALA A 556 7.31 -40.12 -5.17
N ALA A 557 7.08 -41.04 -6.12
CA ALA A 557 8.14 -41.82 -6.73
C ALA A 557 9.10 -40.97 -7.56
N LYS A 558 8.59 -40.12 -8.45
CA LYS A 558 9.41 -39.20 -9.26
C LYS A 558 10.22 -38.23 -8.40
N LEU A 559 9.65 -37.73 -7.31
CA LEU A 559 10.36 -36.89 -6.33
C LEU A 559 11.51 -37.64 -5.65
N THR A 560 11.32 -38.93 -5.35
CA THR A 560 12.35 -39.78 -4.74
C THR A 560 13.51 -40.04 -5.72
N GLU A 561 13.22 -40.13 -7.02
CA GLU A 561 14.18 -40.28 -8.11
C GLU A 561 14.94 -38.99 -8.47
N GLY A 562 14.43 -37.82 -8.06
CA GLY A 562 15.04 -36.53 -8.37
C GLY A 562 14.63 -35.93 -9.71
N ASP A 563 13.45 -36.29 -10.22
CA ASP A 563 12.93 -35.82 -11.50
C ASP A 563 12.65 -34.29 -11.47
N PRO A 564 13.12 -33.52 -12.48
CA PRO A 564 12.99 -32.07 -12.49
C PRO A 564 11.55 -31.59 -12.69
N GLU A 565 10.70 -32.32 -13.43
CA GLU A 565 9.28 -31.95 -13.59
C GLU A 565 8.52 -32.16 -12.28
N ALA A 566 8.78 -33.26 -11.57
CA ALA A 566 8.22 -33.50 -10.25
C ALA A 566 8.71 -32.46 -9.21
N ALA A 567 9.98 -32.05 -9.29
CA ALA A 567 10.51 -30.98 -8.46
C ALA A 567 9.78 -29.64 -8.71
N GLN A 568 9.50 -29.31 -9.97
CA GLN A 568 8.72 -28.13 -10.33
C GLN A 568 7.28 -28.22 -9.80
N ALA A 569 6.63 -29.37 -9.94
CA ALA A 569 5.28 -29.59 -9.42
C ALA A 569 5.21 -29.45 -7.89
N LEU A 570 6.24 -29.94 -7.16
CA LEU A 570 6.34 -29.71 -5.72
C LEU A 570 6.57 -28.23 -5.39
N HIS A 571 7.38 -27.53 -6.17
CA HIS A 571 7.60 -26.10 -5.99
C HIS A 571 6.29 -25.31 -6.20
N GLU A 572 5.51 -25.65 -7.22
CA GLU A 572 4.19 -25.08 -7.49
C GLU A 572 3.22 -25.37 -6.34
N LEU A 573 3.13 -26.62 -5.86
CA LEU A 573 2.30 -26.99 -4.70
C LEU A 573 2.66 -26.15 -3.47
N VAL A 574 3.95 -26.02 -3.16
CA VAL A 574 4.45 -25.19 -2.06
C VAL A 574 4.08 -23.72 -2.27
N GLY A 575 4.12 -23.25 -3.52
CA GLY A 575 3.64 -21.93 -3.93
C GLY A 575 2.15 -21.71 -3.64
N LEU A 576 1.28 -22.66 -4.01
CA LEU A 576 -0.15 -22.60 -3.76
C LEU A 576 -0.49 -22.64 -2.26
N LEU A 577 0.11 -23.57 -1.50
CA LEU A 577 -0.12 -23.66 -0.05
C LEU A 577 0.26 -22.34 0.66
N ARG A 578 1.28 -21.67 0.15
CA ARG A 578 1.74 -20.36 0.63
C ARG A 578 0.83 -19.22 0.19
N ALA A 579 0.40 -19.19 -1.08
CA ALA A 579 -0.56 -18.20 -1.58
C ALA A 579 -1.84 -18.22 -0.73
N ASN A 580 -2.23 -19.41 -0.29
CA ASN A 580 -3.35 -19.67 0.62
C ASN A 580 -2.98 -19.54 2.12
N HIS A 581 -1.88 -18.85 2.44
CA HIS A 581 -1.50 -18.42 3.80
C HIS A 581 -1.20 -19.53 4.83
N LEU A 582 -0.82 -20.74 4.39
CA LEU A 582 -0.34 -21.76 5.32
C LEU A 582 1.03 -21.37 5.91
N ALA A 583 1.26 -21.76 7.15
CA ALA A 583 2.43 -21.30 7.91
C ALA A 583 3.64 -22.21 7.71
N ALA A 584 3.41 -23.53 7.65
CA ALA A 584 4.49 -24.50 7.53
C ALA A 584 4.07 -25.77 6.80
N VAL A 585 5.03 -26.36 6.10
CA VAL A 585 4.96 -27.69 5.50
C VAL A 585 6.20 -28.48 5.92
N LEU A 586 5.96 -29.69 6.41
CA LEU A 586 7.00 -30.62 6.83
C LEU A 586 6.86 -31.93 6.03
N PRO A 587 7.82 -32.25 5.15
CA PRO A 587 7.83 -33.51 4.44
C PRO A 587 8.24 -34.67 5.37
N LEU A 588 7.45 -35.74 5.38
CA LEU A 588 7.74 -37.00 6.05
C LEU A 588 7.78 -38.14 5.02
N PRO A 589 8.98 -38.55 4.56
CA PRO A 589 9.11 -39.65 3.63
C PRO A 589 8.80 -40.98 4.32
N LEU A 590 8.14 -41.88 3.60
CA LEU A 590 7.79 -43.22 4.04
C LEU A 590 8.50 -44.28 3.18
N PRO A 591 8.64 -45.52 3.66
CA PRO A 591 9.11 -46.62 2.83
C PRO A 591 8.20 -46.85 1.61
N GLY A 592 8.83 -47.22 0.49
CA GLY A 592 8.16 -47.55 -0.77
C GLY A 592 7.70 -46.32 -1.57
N ASP A 593 8.60 -45.33 -1.71
CA ASP A 593 8.42 -44.16 -2.59
C ASP A 593 7.15 -43.33 -2.29
N ARG A 594 6.81 -43.21 -1.01
CA ARG A 594 5.67 -42.41 -0.53
C ARG A 594 6.17 -41.20 0.25
N LEU A 595 5.47 -40.09 0.10
CA LEU A 595 5.79 -38.85 0.78
C LEU A 595 4.51 -38.25 1.39
N LEU A 596 4.55 -38.00 2.70
CA LEU A 596 3.51 -37.24 3.39
C LEU A 596 3.97 -35.79 3.53
N LEU A 597 3.03 -34.85 3.41
CA LEU A 597 3.25 -33.45 3.76
C LEU A 597 2.39 -33.12 4.96
N VAL A 598 3.02 -32.83 6.10
CA VAL A 598 2.33 -32.30 7.27
C VAL A 598 2.25 -30.79 7.12
N VAL A 599 1.04 -30.27 6.99
CA VAL A 599 0.74 -28.86 6.70
C VAL A 599 0.10 -28.23 7.93
N SER A 600 0.43 -26.98 8.25
CA SER A 600 -0.15 -26.32 9.42
C SER A 600 -0.24 -24.81 9.31
N VAL A 601 -1.04 -24.24 10.21
CA VAL A 601 -1.21 -22.78 10.43
C VAL A 601 -0.32 -22.24 11.55
N ILE A 602 0.54 -23.10 12.12
CA ILE A 602 1.52 -22.78 13.16
C ILE A 602 2.92 -23.19 12.71
N GLY A 603 3.92 -23.01 13.57
CA GLY A 603 5.24 -23.56 13.29
C GLY A 603 5.31 -25.06 13.58
N LEU A 604 5.91 -25.84 12.68
CA LEU A 604 6.12 -27.28 12.86
C LEU A 604 7.50 -27.58 13.46
N PRO A 605 7.68 -28.73 14.14
CA PRO A 605 8.97 -29.17 14.63
C PRO A 605 9.99 -29.30 13.48
N GLN A 606 11.20 -28.76 13.68
CA GLN A 606 12.29 -28.69 12.69
C GLN A 606 12.01 -27.90 11.40
N ALA A 607 10.76 -27.75 10.96
CA ALA A 607 10.41 -26.85 9.85
C ALA A 607 10.33 -25.38 10.26
N GLY A 608 9.95 -25.11 11.52
CA GLY A 608 9.60 -23.75 11.93
C GLY A 608 8.39 -23.25 11.13
N ILE A 609 8.50 -22.05 10.59
CA ILE A 609 7.49 -21.39 9.75
C ILE A 609 8.16 -21.17 8.40
N ASN A 610 8.16 -22.21 7.55
CA ASN A 610 8.95 -22.22 6.31
C ASN A 610 8.17 -21.73 5.08
N LEU A 611 6.83 -21.67 5.16
CA LEU A 611 6.01 -21.12 4.07
C LEU A 611 5.78 -19.62 4.22
N ASN A 612 5.84 -19.11 5.44
CA ASN A 612 5.47 -17.74 5.78
C ASN A 612 6.44 -17.14 6.81
N GLU A 613 6.53 -15.82 6.91
CA GLU A 613 7.47 -15.16 7.83
C GLU A 613 7.05 -15.34 9.30
N ARG A 614 5.76 -15.52 9.57
CA ARG A 614 5.24 -15.73 10.93
C ARG A 614 3.99 -16.63 10.93
N ARG A 615 3.51 -16.97 12.13
CA ARG A 615 2.41 -17.93 12.32
C ARG A 615 1.12 -17.35 11.75
N ALA A 616 0.31 -18.19 11.11
CA ALA A 616 -0.97 -17.76 10.57
C ALA A 616 -2.02 -17.55 11.67
N THR A 617 -1.87 -18.24 12.81
CA THR A 617 -2.74 -18.06 13.98
C THR A 617 -1.99 -18.04 15.31
N GLY A 618 -2.57 -17.38 16.31
CA GLY A 618 -2.09 -17.46 17.69
C GLY A 618 -3.09 -16.93 18.71
N PHE A 619 -2.89 -17.32 19.97
CA PHE A 619 -3.83 -17.07 21.06
C PHE A 619 -3.10 -16.51 22.28
N ARG A 620 -3.65 -15.44 22.86
CA ARG A 620 -3.15 -14.84 24.10
C ARG A 620 -4.27 -14.73 25.12
N TRP A 621 -4.05 -15.33 26.28
CA TRP A 621 -5.01 -15.44 27.36
C TRP A 621 -4.82 -14.37 28.42
N TYR A 622 -5.94 -13.87 28.92
CA TYR A 622 -6.04 -12.90 29.99
C TYR A 622 -7.12 -13.35 30.99
N VAL A 623 -6.95 -12.90 32.21
CA VAL A 623 -7.88 -13.17 33.31
C VAL A 623 -8.26 -11.86 33.96
N VAL A 624 -9.55 -11.52 33.95
CA VAL A 624 -10.08 -10.26 34.48
C VAL A 624 -11.01 -10.56 35.65
N PRO A 625 -10.67 -10.18 36.90
CA PRO A 625 -11.58 -10.36 38.02
C PRO A 625 -12.73 -9.35 37.93
N LEU A 626 -13.96 -9.85 37.87
CA LEU A 626 -15.19 -9.02 37.90
C LEU A 626 -15.78 -8.95 39.33
N GLY A 627 -15.40 -9.89 40.19
CA GLY A 627 -15.56 -9.85 41.64
C GLY A 627 -14.56 -10.81 42.29
N GLY A 628 -13.86 -10.37 43.35
CA GLY A 628 -12.81 -11.18 43.99
C GLY A 628 -11.39 -10.83 43.50
N ALA A 629 -10.47 -11.82 43.48
CA ALA A 629 -9.09 -11.64 42.98
C ALA A 629 -8.82 -12.52 41.77
N ALA A 630 -7.95 -12.04 40.87
CA ALA A 630 -7.55 -12.78 39.68
C ALA A 630 -6.91 -14.13 40.04
N GLY A 631 -7.22 -15.16 39.24
CA GLY A 631 -6.45 -16.40 39.21
C GLY A 631 -5.15 -16.26 38.42
N THR A 632 -4.37 -17.33 38.33
CA THR A 632 -3.21 -17.40 37.42
C THR A 632 -3.58 -18.16 36.15
N ILE A 633 -3.23 -17.63 34.98
CA ILE A 633 -3.48 -18.26 33.67
C ILE A 633 -2.19 -18.28 32.83
N LYS A 634 -1.94 -19.36 32.09
CA LYS A 634 -0.84 -19.39 31.12
C LYS A 634 -1.21 -18.50 29.93
N ALA A 635 -0.34 -17.54 29.62
CA ALA A 635 -0.70 -16.43 28.75
C ALA A 635 -0.77 -16.76 27.24
N VAL A 636 -0.19 -17.88 26.75
CA VAL A 636 -0.05 -18.13 25.30
C VAL A 636 -0.32 -19.58 24.93
N GLY A 637 -0.98 -19.79 23.77
CA GLY A 637 -1.28 -21.09 23.16
C GLY A 637 -2.77 -21.33 23.00
N SER A 638 -3.21 -22.27 22.15
CA SER A 638 -4.65 -22.59 21.99
C SER A 638 -5.28 -23.22 23.23
N ARG A 639 -4.46 -23.80 24.12
CA ARG A 639 -4.89 -24.39 25.39
C ARG A 639 -4.19 -23.70 26.56
N THR A 640 -4.93 -23.47 27.63
CA THR A 640 -4.44 -22.89 28.87
C THR A 640 -5.06 -23.55 30.10
N VAL A 641 -4.53 -23.20 31.27
CA VAL A 641 -5.04 -23.64 32.56
C VAL A 641 -5.18 -22.40 33.43
N LEU A 642 -6.37 -22.24 34.01
CA LEU A 642 -6.67 -21.22 34.99
C LEU A 642 -6.70 -21.84 36.39
N ARG A 643 -6.03 -21.19 37.35
CA ARG A 643 -6.10 -21.54 38.77
C ARG A 643 -6.69 -20.39 39.58
N PRO A 644 -7.98 -20.43 39.95
CA PRO A 644 -8.60 -19.37 40.75
C PRO A 644 -8.13 -19.44 42.21
N LEU A 645 -7.89 -18.27 42.82
CA LEU A 645 -7.34 -18.19 44.19
C LEU A 645 -8.37 -17.75 45.25
N LYS A 646 -9.41 -17.02 44.83
CA LYS A 646 -10.48 -16.49 45.69
C LYS A 646 -11.83 -16.70 45.01
N PRO A 647 -12.92 -16.81 45.80
CA PRO A 647 -14.26 -16.91 45.24
C PRO A 647 -14.68 -15.61 44.53
N GLY A 648 -15.55 -15.75 43.54
CA GLY A 648 -16.13 -14.65 42.76
C GLY A 648 -16.18 -14.92 41.26
N VAL A 649 -16.52 -13.89 40.47
CA VAL A 649 -16.63 -14.02 39.00
C VAL A 649 -15.35 -13.56 38.32
N VAL A 650 -14.89 -14.35 37.38
CA VAL A 650 -13.71 -14.08 36.57
C VAL A 650 -14.09 -14.17 35.10
N ALA A 651 -13.69 -13.18 34.30
CA ALA A 651 -13.74 -13.26 32.85
C ALA A 651 -12.41 -13.80 32.33
N VAL A 652 -12.46 -14.93 31.63
CA VAL A 652 -11.37 -15.47 30.84
C VAL A 652 -11.49 -14.85 29.45
N VAL A 653 -10.49 -14.08 29.04
CA VAL A 653 -10.50 -13.38 27.75
C VAL A 653 -9.37 -13.95 26.91
N VAL A 654 -9.66 -14.28 25.66
CA VAL A 654 -8.64 -14.66 24.69
C VAL A 654 -8.63 -13.67 23.54
N LEU A 655 -7.43 -13.19 23.22
CA LEU A 655 -7.15 -12.49 21.99
C LEU A 655 -6.57 -13.49 21.01
N GLY A 656 -7.31 -13.79 19.95
CA GLY A 656 -6.84 -14.55 18.81
C GLY A 656 -6.33 -13.60 17.73
N TYR A 657 -5.39 -14.04 16.92
CA TYR A 657 -5.14 -13.41 15.62
C TYR A 657 -5.16 -14.49 14.54
N VAL A 658 -5.63 -14.09 13.37
CA VAL A 658 -5.71 -14.89 12.15
C VAL A 658 -5.19 -14.02 11.03
N ARG A 659 -4.30 -14.57 10.21
CA ARG A 659 -3.79 -13.88 9.03
C ARG A 659 -4.55 -14.31 7.80
N THR A 660 -5.39 -13.43 7.27
CA THR A 660 -6.18 -13.68 6.06
C THR A 660 -5.60 -12.93 4.88
N GLY A 661 -4.28 -12.81 4.81
CA GLY A 661 -3.62 -12.03 3.77
C GLY A 661 -3.70 -10.52 3.95
N LEU A 662 -4.22 -9.97 5.05
CA LEU A 662 -4.10 -8.54 5.36
C LEU A 662 -2.80 -8.24 6.14
N THR A 663 -2.52 -6.98 6.50
CA THR A 663 -1.32 -6.61 7.29
C THR A 663 -1.49 -6.94 8.77
N ASP A 664 -0.42 -7.23 9.50
CA ASP A 664 -0.51 -7.26 10.96
C ASP A 664 -0.70 -5.82 11.50
N PRO A 665 -1.32 -5.63 12.67
CA PRO A 665 -1.39 -4.31 13.29
C PRO A 665 0.01 -3.71 13.49
N TYR A 666 0.17 -2.43 13.13
CA TYR A 666 1.45 -1.72 13.10
C TYR A 666 2.44 -2.23 12.05
N GLU A 667 1.95 -2.83 10.97
CA GLU A 667 2.75 -3.29 9.83
C GLU A 667 2.26 -2.62 8.54
N VAL A 668 3.19 -2.29 7.65
CA VAL A 668 2.90 -1.92 6.26
C VAL A 668 3.50 -2.98 5.37
N ARG A 669 2.66 -3.63 4.56
CA ARG A 669 3.12 -4.61 3.57
C ARG A 669 3.27 -3.94 2.21
N VAL A 670 4.37 -4.28 1.55
CA VAL A 670 4.73 -3.77 0.24
C VAL A 670 4.62 -4.90 -0.76
N GLU A 671 3.78 -4.70 -1.78
CA GLU A 671 3.53 -5.67 -2.84
C GLU A 671 3.86 -5.08 -4.21
N LEU A 672 4.27 -5.95 -5.12
CA LEU A 672 4.42 -5.66 -6.55
C LEU A 672 3.49 -6.60 -7.32
N GLY A 673 3.24 -6.29 -8.60
CA GLY A 673 2.53 -7.22 -9.48
C GLY A 673 3.30 -8.52 -9.67
N ASP A 674 2.59 -9.63 -9.96
CA ASP A 674 3.18 -10.98 -10.01
C ASP A 674 4.33 -11.11 -11.01
N ASP A 675 4.29 -10.35 -12.12
CA ASP A 675 5.34 -10.34 -13.16
C ASP A 675 6.46 -9.31 -12.90
N ALA A 676 6.40 -8.57 -11.80
CA ALA A 676 7.37 -7.53 -11.50
C ALA A 676 8.70 -8.14 -11.05
N VAL A 677 9.77 -7.78 -11.74
CA VAL A 677 11.14 -8.18 -11.38
C VAL A 677 11.96 -6.92 -11.10
N LEU A 678 12.57 -6.88 -9.93
CA LEU A 678 13.44 -5.81 -9.46
C LEU A 678 14.90 -6.20 -9.69
N SER A 679 15.60 -5.39 -10.48
CA SER A 679 17.07 -5.41 -10.46
C SER A 679 17.61 -5.02 -9.07
N LEU A 680 18.87 -5.37 -8.78
CA LEU A 680 19.56 -4.92 -7.56
C LEU A 680 19.50 -3.40 -7.34
N GLY A 681 19.57 -2.60 -8.41
CA GLY A 681 19.48 -1.14 -8.34
C GLY A 681 18.08 -0.64 -7.96
N GLU A 682 17.03 -1.26 -8.52
CA GLU A 682 15.64 -0.94 -8.19
C GLU A 682 15.27 -1.41 -6.77
N TYR A 683 15.73 -2.60 -6.37
CA TYR A 683 15.61 -3.08 -5.00
C TYR A 683 16.30 -2.12 -4.02
N GLU A 684 17.52 -1.67 -4.32
CA GLU A 684 18.24 -0.69 -3.49
C GLU A 684 17.45 0.63 -3.36
N PHE A 685 16.87 1.13 -4.46
CA PHE A 685 16.07 2.35 -4.46
C PHE A 685 14.82 2.19 -3.58
N LEU A 686 14.08 1.11 -3.77
CA LEU A 686 12.87 0.80 -3.02
C LEU A 686 13.17 0.67 -1.52
N MET A 687 14.22 -0.07 -1.13
CA MET A 687 14.59 -0.23 0.28
C MET A 687 14.99 1.11 0.94
N ASN A 688 15.62 2.02 0.21
CA ASN A 688 15.92 3.37 0.70
C ASN A 688 14.66 4.24 0.84
N LEU A 689 13.72 4.16 -0.12
CA LEU A 689 12.42 4.83 -0.03
C LEU A 689 11.66 4.34 1.20
N LEU A 690 11.52 3.02 1.36
CA LEU A 690 10.84 2.38 2.49
C LEU A 690 11.48 2.77 3.83
N GLY A 691 12.82 2.74 3.91
CA GLY A 691 13.54 3.17 5.10
C GLY A 691 13.32 4.64 5.47
N HIS A 692 13.04 5.52 4.49
CA HIS A 692 12.79 6.94 4.72
C HIS A 692 11.36 7.24 5.17
N ILE A 693 10.36 6.53 4.61
CA ILE A 693 8.94 6.80 4.86
C ILE A 693 8.42 6.17 6.16
N CYS A 694 9.15 5.22 6.75
CA CYS A 694 8.67 4.42 7.87
C CYS A 694 8.35 5.27 9.12
N PRO A 695 7.10 5.29 9.60
CA PRO A 695 6.75 5.89 10.89
C PRO A 695 7.40 5.15 12.06
N ILE A 696 7.75 5.88 13.13
CA ILE A 696 8.31 5.26 14.33
C ILE A 696 7.30 4.24 14.91
N GLY A 697 7.74 3.00 15.07
CA GLY A 697 6.94 1.93 15.68
C GLY A 697 6.08 1.14 14.71
N VAL A 698 6.18 1.41 13.40
CA VAL A 698 5.58 0.60 12.33
C VAL A 698 6.67 -0.26 11.69
N GLU A 699 6.37 -1.52 11.39
CA GLU A 699 7.26 -2.41 10.67
C GLU A 699 6.93 -2.40 9.18
N ILE A 700 7.95 -2.31 8.32
CA ILE A 700 7.77 -2.49 6.88
C ILE A 700 8.11 -3.92 6.53
N ASN A 701 7.09 -4.68 6.13
CA ASN A 701 7.27 -6.03 5.67
C ASN A 701 7.63 -6.05 4.18
N THR A 702 8.89 -6.37 3.92
CA THR A 702 9.44 -6.54 2.56
C THR A 702 9.77 -8.00 2.26
N PHE A 703 9.16 -8.95 2.98
CA PHE A 703 9.46 -10.37 2.84
C PHE A 703 9.09 -10.89 1.45
N ALA A 704 7.90 -10.55 0.95
CA ALA A 704 7.46 -10.92 -0.40
C ALA A 704 8.42 -10.38 -1.47
N LEU A 705 8.78 -9.08 -1.39
CA LEU A 705 9.76 -8.45 -2.28
C LEU A 705 11.06 -9.26 -2.36
N ARG A 706 11.64 -9.58 -1.21
CA ARG A 706 12.92 -10.28 -1.12
C ARG A 706 12.86 -11.72 -1.62
N ARG A 707 11.70 -12.36 -1.58
CA ARG A 707 11.58 -13.78 -1.94
C ARG A 707 11.19 -13.96 -3.40
N ASP A 708 10.31 -13.11 -3.91
CA ASP A 708 9.56 -13.38 -5.13
C ASP A 708 9.85 -12.37 -6.25
N HIS A 709 10.56 -11.25 -5.98
CA HIS A 709 10.72 -10.17 -6.96
C HIS A 709 12.16 -9.72 -7.23
N VAL A 710 13.18 -10.17 -6.49
CA VAL A 710 14.55 -9.68 -6.70
C VAL A 710 15.31 -10.58 -7.65
N ASP A 711 15.76 -10.01 -8.76
CA ASP A 711 16.70 -10.62 -9.69
C ASP A 711 18.13 -10.21 -9.29
N LEU A 712 18.91 -11.21 -8.88
CA LEU A 712 20.27 -11.02 -8.37
C LEU A 712 21.30 -10.89 -9.49
N ASP A 713 21.18 -11.68 -10.55
CA ASP A 713 22.21 -11.84 -11.58
C ASP A 713 21.86 -11.15 -12.92
N GLY A 714 20.65 -10.60 -13.03
CA GLY A 714 20.17 -9.84 -14.18
C GLY A 714 19.62 -10.72 -15.30
N ASP A 715 19.29 -11.98 -15.03
CA ASP A 715 18.77 -12.91 -16.03
C ASP A 715 17.25 -12.78 -16.28
N GLY A 716 16.58 -11.92 -15.51
CA GLY A 716 15.14 -11.67 -15.56
C GLY A 716 14.31 -12.66 -14.73
N VAL A 717 14.95 -13.54 -13.95
CA VAL A 717 14.30 -14.52 -13.08
C VAL A 717 14.47 -14.11 -11.62
N PRO A 718 13.38 -13.90 -10.87
CA PRO A 718 13.48 -13.57 -9.46
C PRO A 718 13.97 -14.78 -8.66
N GLU A 719 14.93 -14.54 -7.76
CA GLU A 719 15.48 -15.55 -6.87
C GLU A 719 15.22 -15.20 -5.40
N PRO A 720 14.85 -16.18 -4.55
CA PRO A 720 14.69 -15.93 -3.13
C PRO A 720 15.97 -15.46 -2.44
N LEU A 721 15.98 -14.20 -1.98
CA LEU A 721 17.11 -13.65 -1.23
C LEU A 721 17.32 -14.44 0.07
N ARG A 722 18.54 -14.96 0.23
CA ARG A 722 18.97 -15.56 1.49
C ARG A 722 18.93 -14.52 2.61
N PRO A 723 18.67 -14.91 3.88
CA PRO A 723 18.62 -13.98 5.00
C PRO A 723 19.86 -13.08 5.14
N ALA A 724 21.04 -13.59 4.77
CA ALA A 724 22.30 -12.84 4.78
C ALA A 724 22.35 -11.71 3.74
N LEU A 725 21.70 -11.88 2.58
CA LEU A 725 21.66 -10.90 1.48
C LEU A 725 20.47 -9.95 1.60
N SER A 726 19.39 -10.40 2.26
CA SER A 726 18.14 -9.65 2.42
C SER A 726 18.27 -8.26 3.07
N ARG A 727 19.37 -8.00 3.79
CA ARG A 727 19.67 -6.73 4.48
C ARG A 727 20.80 -5.94 3.81
N THR A 728 21.31 -6.42 2.68
CA THR A 728 22.54 -5.93 2.07
C THR A 728 22.21 -5.01 0.90
N PHE A 729 21.89 -3.76 1.22
CA PHE A 729 21.72 -2.66 0.25
C PHE A 729 22.49 -1.42 0.74
N ARG A 730 22.94 -0.52 -0.15
CA ARG A 730 23.63 0.70 0.31
C ARG A 730 22.59 1.73 0.73
N THR A 731 22.82 2.34 1.88
CA THR A 731 22.01 3.47 2.33
C THR A 731 22.47 4.74 1.60
N TYR A 732 21.54 5.43 0.92
CA TYR A 732 21.86 6.61 0.12
C TYR A 732 22.24 7.80 0.99
N GLN A 733 21.49 8.02 2.07
CA GLN A 733 21.79 9.10 3.01
C GLN A 733 22.81 8.62 4.04
N ARG A 734 24.00 9.21 3.99
CA ARG A 734 24.99 9.05 5.06
C ARG A 734 24.44 9.73 6.31
N ARG A 735 24.48 9.03 7.45
CA ARG A 735 24.23 9.67 8.74
C ARG A 735 25.23 10.83 8.85
N ARG A 736 24.72 12.06 8.90
CA ARG A 736 25.57 13.25 9.13
C ARG A 736 26.33 13.04 10.44
N ALA A 737 27.57 12.57 10.36
CA ALA A 737 28.52 12.76 11.43
C ALA A 737 28.63 14.28 11.58
N ARG A 738 28.36 14.81 12.76
CA ARG A 738 28.69 16.20 13.07
C ARG A 738 30.20 16.36 12.85
N GLY A 739 30.62 16.89 11.70
CA GLY A 739 31.95 17.49 11.53
C GLY A 739 33.00 16.76 10.68
N THR A 740 32.68 15.96 9.67
CA THR A 740 33.67 15.54 8.66
C THR A 740 33.32 16.09 7.28
N TYR A 741 33.97 17.21 6.93
CA TYR A 741 34.21 17.56 5.54
C TYR A 741 35.41 16.74 5.09
N ASP A 742 35.18 15.66 4.34
CA ASP A 742 36.26 15.04 3.59
C ASP A 742 36.63 16.01 2.46
N HIS A 743 37.72 16.73 2.68
CA HIS A 743 38.41 17.44 1.62
C HIS A 743 38.91 16.39 0.62
N ILE A 744 38.33 16.40 -0.58
CA ILE A 744 38.92 15.76 -1.75
C ILE A 744 40.19 16.57 -2.05
N GLU A 745 41.35 16.01 -1.75
CA GLU A 745 42.62 16.41 -2.38
C GLU A 745 42.67 15.78 -3.78
N GLU A 746 43.17 16.56 -4.75
CA GLU A 746 43.18 16.35 -6.20
C GLU A 746 43.71 15.00 -6.70
#